data_AF-A0A9D0VJ42-F1
#
_entry.id   AF-A0A9D0VJ42-F1
#
_cell.length_a   1.000
_cell.length_b   1.000
_cell.length_c   1.000
_cell.angle_alpha   90.00
_cell.angle_beta   90.00
_cell.angle_gamma   90.00
#
_symmetry.space_group_name_H-M   'P 1'
#
loop_
_entity.id
_entity.type
_entity.pdbx_description
1 polymer ?
#
loop_
_entity_poly.entity_id
_entity_poly.type
_entity_poly.pdbx_seq_one_letter_code
_entity_poly.pdbx_strand_id
1 'polypeptide(L)'
;MMAACQPFLSGAISKCVTADTLIFSEHGILPIGQLYSGERPDSFRPCEMVLASIDGPQRADLFYFGGVRDTIRLTLADGRTLEGTPNHQIKVADGAVYRWKRLDEISLDDHVAIRLGAEVWASDEVRIDLQPTPAYGDQREISWPDRMTPVLARFLGSFAAGGRLLRSTWTVQIANGDEAVLDRCRWIAAEVFGLEGQLETDPRDGVKSLLLHSKTLVELLDYLGASGSSATKVIPWAVLQSPRDTVREFIGGLWLGGSVRGRDGMVAICLESEQLIHQLQVVLNNFGLRPNLTAKGGPGPDQAYRELRLSGRDVIRFAELFQLDEADKQARLTEWADRHRQEGAVVCSDVVPCYREQMQSAVREQGALGEWRALMEPHTQHTSWVMARRFQDHFGLPELTEILDSGIHFSRVRGIEADQNEVFDFQVPESHAFLGNSIVNHNTINMPNEATIGDVKDAYMLSWRLGLKANALYRDGSKLSQPLSSVVAQDLFSSLDQPPSIGGEAQRPGAAQVAERIVVRYLAKRRRLPDRRRGYTQKAVVGGHKVFLRTGEYDDGNLGEIFIDMHKEGAAFRSLMNSFAIAISIGLQHGVPLEKFVDQFLFSRFEPNGMVMGNERIKMATSIIDYIFRELAINYLGREELAHVSEEDLRHDTLGSRDEPEYIEEQQFIRPLIVSDSSLDVDSYEVEAHGGASSGPHLLSSASPVRDVRIQAVLDARARGYEGDACDECGAMTMVRNGSCLKCVSCGSTSGCS
;
A
#
# COMPACT_ATOMS: atom_id res chain seq x y z
N MET A 1 -7.43 -22.48 -8.67
CA MET A 1 -7.13 -21.68 -9.87
C MET A 1 -5.65 -21.31 -9.90
N MET A 2 -5.15 -20.46 -9.00
CA MET A 2 -3.77 -19.95 -9.04
C MET A 2 -2.70 -21.05 -8.96
N ALA A 3 -2.80 -21.97 -7.99
CA ALA A 3 -2.01 -23.22 -7.93
C ALA A 3 -1.96 -24.01 -9.25
N ALA A 4 -3.07 -24.00 -10.00
CA ALA A 4 -3.20 -24.80 -11.21
C ALA A 4 -2.54 -24.10 -12.40
N CYS A 5 -2.67 -22.78 -12.53
CA CYS A 5 -2.04 -22.01 -13.60
C CYS A 5 -0.52 -21.89 -13.45
N GLN A 6 0.00 -22.05 -12.22
CA GLN A 6 1.40 -21.81 -11.89
C GLN A 6 2.45 -22.59 -12.72
N PRO A 7 2.27 -23.88 -13.06
CA PRO A 7 3.19 -24.60 -13.94
C PRO A 7 3.21 -24.08 -15.39
N PHE A 8 2.19 -23.31 -15.79
CA PHE A 8 2.05 -22.67 -17.10
C PHE A 8 2.37 -21.16 -17.04
N LEU A 9 3.01 -20.72 -15.96
CA LEU A 9 3.54 -19.37 -15.83
C LEU A 9 5.07 -19.48 -15.83
N SER A 10 5.65 -19.66 -17.01
CA SER A 10 7.10 -19.59 -17.22
C SER A 10 7.63 -18.20 -16.80
N GLY A 11 8.06 -18.07 -15.54
CA GLY A 11 8.52 -16.82 -14.92
C GLY A 11 7.64 -16.29 -13.77
N ALA A 12 6.47 -16.88 -13.47
CA ALA A 12 5.76 -16.63 -12.21
C ALA A 12 6.06 -17.75 -11.19
N ILE A 13 7.32 -17.77 -10.74
CA ILE A 13 7.54 -18.14 -9.34
C ILE A 13 6.64 -17.18 -8.54
N SER A 14 5.81 -17.69 -7.64
CA SER A 14 5.06 -16.83 -6.72
C SER A 14 6.05 -15.99 -5.92
N LYS A 15 5.68 -14.76 -5.58
CA LYS A 15 6.56 -13.81 -4.90
C LYS A 15 6.75 -14.24 -3.45
N CYS A 16 7.59 -15.23 -3.22
CA CYS A 16 7.66 -15.91 -1.94
C CYS A 16 8.87 -15.51 -1.12
N VAL A 17 8.74 -15.70 0.20
CA VAL A 17 9.78 -15.52 1.22
C VAL A 17 10.06 -16.86 1.91
N THR A 18 11.21 -17.00 2.58
CA THR A 18 11.60 -18.23 3.27
C THR A 18 10.88 -18.47 4.60
N ALA A 19 10.88 -19.73 5.05
CA ALA A 19 10.19 -20.21 6.26
C ALA A 19 10.45 -19.39 7.54
N ASP A 20 11.67 -18.86 7.69
CA ASP A 20 12.16 -18.09 8.84
C ASP A 20 11.65 -16.63 8.87
N THR A 21 11.02 -16.16 7.79
CA THR A 21 10.48 -14.80 7.72
C THR A 21 9.39 -14.59 8.78
N LEU A 22 9.67 -13.71 9.74
CA LEU A 22 8.78 -13.37 10.84
C LEU A 22 7.69 -12.40 10.36
N ILE A 23 6.45 -12.84 10.41
CA ILE A 23 5.26 -12.05 10.11
C ILE A 23 4.58 -11.58 11.40
N PHE A 24 3.88 -10.46 11.32
CA PHE A 24 3.09 -9.90 12.43
C PHE A 24 1.62 -10.13 12.14
N SER A 25 0.89 -10.79 13.05
CA SER A 25 -0.52 -11.13 12.87
C SER A 25 -1.36 -10.93 14.14
N GLU A 26 -2.66 -11.12 14.03
CA GLU A 26 -3.58 -11.22 15.18
C GLU A 26 -3.33 -12.44 16.09
N HIS A 27 -2.39 -13.32 15.72
CA HIS A 27 -1.86 -14.41 16.54
C HIS A 27 -0.44 -14.09 17.04
N GLY A 28 -0.04 -12.82 17.00
CA GLY A 28 1.28 -12.32 17.39
C GLY A 28 2.32 -12.47 16.28
N ILE A 29 3.59 -12.63 16.67
CA ILE A 29 4.71 -12.77 15.73
C ILE A 29 5.01 -14.27 15.55
N LEU A 30 5.14 -14.70 14.30
CA LEU A 30 5.47 -16.10 13.98
C LEU A 30 6.31 -16.19 12.69
N PRO A 31 7.15 -17.22 12.53
CA PRO A 31 7.73 -17.54 11.23
C PRO A 31 6.64 -17.99 10.26
N ILE A 32 6.65 -17.51 9.02
CA ILE A 32 5.66 -17.88 7.99
C ILE A 32 5.61 -19.40 7.76
N GLY A 33 6.75 -20.10 7.88
CA GLY A 33 6.82 -21.55 7.76
C GLY A 33 6.09 -22.32 8.87
N GLN A 34 5.80 -21.71 10.02
CA GLN A 34 5.00 -22.33 11.08
C GLN A 34 3.54 -22.61 10.65
N LEU A 35 3.08 -21.92 9.60
CA LEU A 35 1.74 -22.11 9.04
C LEU A 35 1.66 -23.30 8.06
N TYR A 36 2.79 -23.93 7.74
CA TYR A 36 2.82 -25.14 6.93
C TYR A 36 2.15 -26.31 7.65
N SER A 37 1.19 -26.94 6.98
CA SER A 37 0.34 -28.02 7.50
C SER A 37 0.40 -29.30 6.68
N GLY A 38 1.41 -29.43 5.81
CA GLY A 38 1.57 -30.57 4.88
C GLY A 38 0.98 -30.31 3.50
N GLU A 39 0.83 -29.05 3.10
CA GLU A 39 0.44 -28.64 1.76
C GLU A 39 1.41 -29.22 0.72
N ARG A 40 0.91 -29.50 -0.49
CA ARG A 40 1.78 -29.89 -1.60
C ARG A 40 2.49 -28.65 -2.15
N PRO A 41 3.71 -28.76 -2.69
CA PRO A 41 4.32 -27.67 -3.45
C PRO A 41 3.36 -27.14 -4.53
N ASP A 42 3.41 -25.83 -4.78
CA ASP A 42 2.54 -25.11 -5.69
C ASP A 42 1.04 -25.20 -5.33
N SER A 43 0.72 -25.11 -4.04
CA SER A 43 -0.68 -25.12 -3.59
C SER A 43 -1.03 -23.99 -2.62
N PHE A 44 -2.30 -23.59 -2.67
CA PHE A 44 -2.91 -22.62 -1.76
C PHE A 44 -3.90 -23.35 -0.85
N ARG A 45 -3.98 -22.95 0.42
CA ARG A 45 -5.13 -23.24 1.29
C ARG A 45 -5.80 -21.95 1.75
N PRO A 46 -7.09 -21.98 2.11
CA PRO A 46 -7.72 -20.91 2.88
C PRO A 46 -6.90 -20.57 4.13
N CYS A 47 -6.79 -19.29 4.42
CA CYS A 47 -6.11 -18.75 5.58
C CYS A 47 -6.74 -17.39 5.89
N GLU A 48 -7.74 -17.37 6.77
CA GLU A 48 -8.30 -16.13 7.28
C GLU A 48 -7.39 -15.65 8.43
N MET A 49 -6.59 -14.62 8.19
CA MET A 49 -5.69 -14.05 9.20
C MET A 49 -5.39 -12.58 8.88
N VAL A 50 -5.52 -11.72 9.88
CA VAL A 50 -5.06 -10.33 9.82
C VAL A 50 -3.53 -10.30 9.98
N LEU A 51 -2.86 -9.67 9.02
CA LEU A 51 -1.41 -9.43 8.97
C LEU A 51 -1.13 -7.93 9.04
N ALA A 52 0.03 -7.54 9.56
CA ALA A 52 0.50 -6.17 9.38
C ALA A 52 0.88 -5.91 7.91
N SER A 53 0.50 -4.75 7.39
CA SER A 53 0.94 -4.21 6.11
C SER A 53 1.39 -2.75 6.27
N ILE A 54 1.84 -2.13 5.18
CA ILE A 54 2.29 -0.73 5.15
C ILE A 54 1.14 0.26 5.44
N ASP A 55 -0.06 -0.05 4.94
CA ASP A 55 -1.28 0.76 5.10
C ASP A 55 -2.09 0.37 6.35
N GLY A 56 -1.47 -0.34 7.30
CA GLY A 56 -2.11 -0.86 8.52
C GLY A 56 -2.41 -2.36 8.47
N PRO A 57 -3.21 -2.90 9.41
CA PRO A 57 -3.58 -4.31 9.44
C PRO A 57 -4.48 -4.67 8.26
N GLN A 58 -4.22 -5.82 7.64
CA GLN A 58 -4.78 -6.24 6.35
C GLN A 58 -5.08 -7.74 6.38
N ARG A 59 -6.23 -8.15 5.85
CA ARG A 59 -6.65 -9.56 5.86
C ARG A 59 -5.99 -10.34 4.73
N ALA A 60 -5.28 -11.42 5.06
CA ALA A 60 -4.99 -12.49 4.14
C ALA A 60 -6.20 -13.43 4.00
N ASP A 61 -6.41 -13.97 2.81
CA ASP A 61 -7.47 -14.95 2.52
C ASP A 61 -6.90 -16.34 2.16
N LEU A 62 -5.72 -16.41 1.56
CA LEU A 62 -5.03 -17.66 1.23
C LEU A 62 -3.58 -17.65 1.74
N PHE A 63 -3.12 -18.82 2.17
CA PHE A 63 -1.72 -19.14 2.42
C PHE A 63 -1.20 -20.02 1.27
N TYR A 64 0.03 -19.78 0.84
CA TYR A 64 0.67 -20.47 -0.28
C TYR A 64 1.97 -21.14 0.15
N PHE A 65 2.19 -22.36 -0.38
CA PHE A 65 3.45 -23.09 -0.27
C PHE A 65 4.02 -23.44 -1.65
N GLY A 66 5.25 -23.01 -1.92
CA GLY A 66 5.95 -23.24 -3.19
C GLY A 66 6.90 -24.43 -3.19
N GLY A 67 7.21 -25.02 -2.04
CA GLY A 67 8.34 -25.94 -1.91
C GLY A 67 9.67 -25.25 -2.19
N VAL A 68 10.70 -26.04 -2.52
CA VAL A 68 12.07 -25.54 -2.76
C VAL A 68 12.14 -24.72 -4.06
N ARG A 69 12.76 -23.54 -4.00
CA ARG A 69 13.03 -22.64 -5.12
C ARG A 69 14.42 -22.03 -5.00
N ASP A 70 14.96 -21.53 -6.11
CA ASP A 70 16.08 -20.59 -6.08
C ASP A 70 15.66 -19.32 -5.32
N THR A 71 16.53 -18.83 -4.45
CA THR A 71 16.29 -17.68 -3.58
C THR A 71 17.46 -16.70 -3.59
N ILE A 72 17.17 -15.45 -3.22
CA ILE A 72 18.14 -14.38 -3.01
C ILE A 72 18.00 -13.90 -1.56
N ARG A 73 19.06 -14.06 -0.77
CA ARG A 73 19.21 -13.55 0.59
C ARG A 73 19.81 -12.15 0.54
N LEU A 74 19.03 -11.15 0.96
CA LEU A 74 19.50 -9.81 1.23
C LEU A 74 19.98 -9.68 2.67
N THR A 75 21.11 -9.02 2.87
CA THR A 75 21.59 -8.54 4.17
C THR A 75 21.68 -7.02 4.16
N LEU A 76 21.09 -6.36 5.16
CA LEU A 76 21.00 -4.90 5.26
C LEU A 76 22.04 -4.32 6.25
N ALA A 77 22.23 -3.00 6.20
CA ALA A 77 23.25 -2.28 6.98
C ALA A 77 22.98 -2.22 8.49
N ASP A 78 21.73 -2.44 8.91
CA ASP A 78 21.30 -2.64 10.29
C ASP A 78 21.36 -4.10 10.74
N GLY A 79 21.86 -4.99 9.88
CA GLY A 79 22.10 -6.42 10.13
C GLY A 79 20.89 -7.32 9.88
N ARG A 80 19.73 -6.76 9.52
CA ARG A 80 18.55 -7.54 9.10
C ARG A 80 18.85 -8.39 7.87
N THR A 81 18.10 -9.48 7.75
CA THR A 81 18.03 -10.27 6.52
C THR A 81 16.59 -10.50 6.05
N LEU A 82 16.44 -10.69 4.75
CA LEU A 82 15.24 -11.21 4.10
C LEU A 82 15.69 -12.12 2.98
N GLU A 83 15.07 -13.28 2.84
CA GLU A 83 15.32 -14.19 1.73
C GLU A 83 14.00 -14.54 1.04
N GLY A 84 14.03 -14.54 -0.29
CA GLY A 84 12.86 -14.82 -1.11
C GLY A 84 13.25 -15.11 -2.56
N THR A 85 12.25 -15.37 -3.40
CA THR A 85 12.47 -15.75 -4.80
C THR A 85 13.02 -14.57 -5.61
N PRO A 86 13.80 -14.77 -6.69
CA PRO A 86 14.39 -13.69 -7.50
C PRO A 86 13.40 -12.58 -7.90
N ASN A 87 12.16 -12.95 -8.20
CA ASN A 87 11.09 -12.04 -8.61
C ASN A 87 10.21 -11.52 -7.45
N HIS A 88 10.48 -11.90 -6.19
CA HIS A 88 9.85 -11.32 -5.02
C HIS A 88 10.15 -9.81 -4.97
N GLN A 89 9.19 -9.00 -4.54
CA GLN A 89 9.31 -7.54 -4.59
C GLN A 89 9.24 -6.92 -3.21
N ILE A 90 10.17 -6.00 -2.95
CA ILE A 90 10.23 -5.19 -1.73
C ILE A 90 10.18 -3.70 -2.07
N LYS A 91 9.79 -2.88 -1.10
CA LYS A 91 9.86 -1.42 -1.24
C LYS A 91 11.29 -0.92 -1.06
N VAL A 92 11.76 -0.07 -1.97
CA VAL A 92 13.03 0.67 -1.90
C VAL A 92 12.81 2.17 -2.09
N ALA A 93 13.69 2.99 -1.52
CA ALA A 93 13.67 4.44 -1.73
C ALA A 93 13.85 4.80 -3.22
N ASP A 94 13.06 5.75 -3.71
CA ASP A 94 13.17 6.27 -5.08
C ASP A 94 12.67 7.73 -5.16
N GLY A 95 13.62 8.67 -5.18
CA GLY A 95 13.32 10.10 -5.22
C GLY A 95 12.50 10.56 -4.01
N ALA A 96 11.28 11.02 -4.27
CA ALA A 96 10.35 11.55 -3.26
C ALA A 96 9.36 10.50 -2.71
N VAL A 97 9.48 9.23 -3.11
CA VAL A 97 8.57 8.13 -2.75
C VAL A 97 9.41 6.84 -2.54
N TYR A 98 8.75 5.70 -2.40
CA TYR A 98 9.36 4.37 -2.37
C TYR A 98 8.66 3.44 -3.39
N ARG A 99 9.43 2.85 -4.30
CA ARG A 99 8.93 1.96 -5.38
C ARG A 99 9.09 0.49 -5.03
N TRP A 100 8.36 -0.38 -5.73
CA TRP A 100 8.65 -1.81 -5.73
C TRP A 100 9.86 -2.10 -6.60
N LYS A 101 10.73 -3.02 -6.15
CA LYS A 101 11.89 -3.53 -6.89
C LYS A 101 12.03 -5.03 -6.62
N ARG A 102 12.37 -5.82 -7.63
CA ARG A 102 12.53 -7.28 -7.47
C ARG A 102 13.85 -7.61 -6.79
N LEU A 103 13.96 -8.72 -6.07
CA LEU A 103 15.20 -9.13 -5.39
C LEU A 103 16.39 -9.31 -6.35
N ASP A 104 16.14 -9.74 -7.60
CA ASP A 104 17.16 -9.86 -8.65
C ASP A 104 17.56 -8.53 -9.32
N GLU A 105 16.80 -7.46 -9.09
CA GLU A 105 17.12 -6.09 -9.52
C GLU A 105 17.85 -5.30 -8.40
N ILE A 106 17.83 -5.79 -7.15
CA ILE A 106 18.44 -5.12 -5.99
C ILE A 106 19.98 -5.05 -6.15
N SER A 107 20.54 -3.93 -5.72
CA SER A 107 21.96 -3.58 -5.77
C SER A 107 22.43 -3.03 -4.42
N LEU A 108 23.75 -2.93 -4.24
CA LEU A 108 24.36 -2.43 -3.00
C LEU A 108 24.13 -0.92 -2.75
N ASP A 109 23.55 -0.17 -3.69
CA ASP A 109 23.20 1.24 -3.53
C ASP A 109 21.72 1.45 -3.13
N ASP A 110 20.88 0.41 -3.27
CA ASP A 110 19.48 0.49 -2.86
C ASP A 110 19.32 0.61 -1.34
N HIS A 111 18.26 1.29 -0.93
CA HIS A 111 17.86 1.46 0.46
C HIS A 111 16.46 0.87 0.65
N VAL A 112 16.37 -0.23 1.41
CA VAL A 112 15.13 -0.99 1.64
C VAL A 112 14.27 -0.30 2.69
N ALA A 113 12.98 -0.19 2.41
CA ALA A 113 11.98 0.37 3.30
C ALA A 113 11.59 -0.65 4.39
N ILE A 114 11.67 -0.20 5.63
CA ILE A 114 11.39 -0.94 6.86
C ILE A 114 10.25 -0.22 7.58
N ARG A 115 9.13 -0.92 7.85
CA ARG A 115 8.05 -0.33 8.63
C ARG A 115 8.31 -0.53 10.12
N LEU A 116 8.19 0.56 10.87
CA LEU A 116 8.27 0.60 12.32
C LEU A 116 6.88 0.82 12.92
N GLY A 117 6.68 0.37 14.16
CA GLY A 117 5.46 0.71 14.90
C GLY A 117 4.20 0.21 14.20
N ALA A 118 4.24 -1.00 13.64
CA ALA A 118 3.05 -1.64 13.09
C ALA A 118 2.06 -1.99 14.20
N GLU A 119 2.57 -2.28 15.42
CA GLU A 119 1.79 -2.49 16.65
C GLU A 119 0.68 -3.56 16.49
N VAL A 120 0.91 -4.54 15.60
CA VAL A 120 0.06 -5.73 15.43
C VAL A 120 0.57 -6.83 16.36
N TRP A 121 -0.32 -7.30 17.24
CA TRP A 121 -0.04 -8.26 18.31
C TRP A 121 -1.20 -9.23 18.45
N ALA A 122 -1.01 -10.31 19.22
CA ALA A 122 -2.13 -11.15 19.63
C ALA A 122 -3.10 -10.40 20.55
N SER A 123 -4.39 -10.68 20.41
CA SER A 123 -5.43 -10.15 21.31
C SER A 123 -5.56 -10.96 22.60
N ASP A 124 -5.42 -12.29 22.50
CA ASP A 124 -5.68 -13.24 23.58
C ASP A 124 -4.39 -13.79 24.20
N GLU A 125 -4.45 -14.18 25.47
CA GLU A 125 -3.37 -14.92 26.12
C GLU A 125 -3.22 -16.34 25.55
N VAL A 126 -1.99 -16.68 25.13
CA VAL A 126 -1.63 -18.00 24.60
C VAL A 126 -1.80 -19.08 25.67
N ARG A 127 -2.43 -20.20 25.30
CA ARG A 127 -2.54 -21.39 26.17
C ARG A 127 -1.29 -22.25 26.11
N ILE A 128 -0.94 -22.86 27.24
CA ILE A 128 0.21 -23.73 27.40
C ILE A 128 -0.29 -25.18 27.56
N ASP A 129 -0.71 -25.76 26.43
CA ASP A 129 -1.34 -27.09 26.37
C ASP A 129 -0.30 -28.26 26.39
N LEU A 130 0.67 -28.23 27.32
CA LEU A 130 1.56 -29.37 27.58
C LEU A 130 0.98 -30.28 28.67
N GLN A 131 0.98 -31.58 28.43
CA GLN A 131 0.82 -32.58 29.48
C GLN A 131 2.21 -32.98 30.01
N PRO A 132 2.60 -32.58 31.24
CA PRO A 132 3.89 -32.97 31.80
C PRO A 132 3.94 -34.48 32.02
N THR A 133 5.14 -35.07 31.95
CA THR A 133 5.28 -36.51 32.12
C THR A 133 5.02 -36.92 33.57
N PRO A 134 4.50 -38.14 33.84
CA PRO A 134 4.17 -38.57 35.19
C PRO A 134 5.32 -38.39 36.17
N ALA A 135 5.00 -37.87 37.35
CA ALA A 135 5.93 -37.73 38.45
C ALA A 135 6.48 -39.11 38.87
N TYR A 136 7.77 -39.17 39.22
CA TYR A 136 8.39 -40.38 39.76
C TYR A 136 9.19 -40.05 41.01
N GLY A 137 9.28 -41.02 41.94
CA GLY A 137 10.03 -40.87 43.18
C GLY A 137 9.47 -39.75 44.06
N ASP A 138 10.37 -38.89 44.53
CA ASP A 138 10.14 -37.74 45.40
C ASP A 138 10.05 -36.40 44.63
N GLN A 139 9.74 -36.45 43.33
CA GLN A 139 9.55 -35.26 42.50
C GLN A 139 8.50 -34.31 43.11
N ARG A 140 8.88 -33.05 43.30
CA ARG A 140 7.99 -31.99 43.78
C ARG A 140 6.91 -31.68 42.74
N GLU A 141 5.67 -31.60 43.21
CA GLU A 141 4.57 -30.98 42.47
C GLU A 141 4.80 -29.47 42.35
N ILE A 142 4.39 -28.89 41.22
CA ILE A 142 4.50 -27.44 40.96
C ILE A 142 3.15 -26.89 40.49
N SER A 143 2.87 -25.63 40.79
CA SER A 143 1.79 -24.90 40.14
C SER A 143 2.06 -24.87 38.63
N TRP A 144 1.05 -25.19 37.82
CA TRP A 144 1.16 -25.24 36.37
C TRP A 144 0.52 -23.99 35.74
N PRO A 145 1.27 -23.14 35.01
CA PRO A 145 0.68 -22.06 34.25
C PRO A 145 0.00 -22.62 32.99
N ASP A 146 -1.32 -22.51 32.91
CA ASP A 146 -2.11 -22.88 31.72
C ASP A 146 -2.03 -21.81 30.61
N ARG A 147 -1.46 -20.63 30.91
CA ARG A 147 -1.43 -19.44 30.05
C ARG A 147 -0.11 -18.69 30.12
N MET A 148 0.25 -18.03 29.02
CA MET A 148 1.41 -17.15 28.93
C MET A 148 1.07 -15.75 29.49
N THR A 149 1.25 -15.59 30.80
CA THR A 149 1.01 -14.31 31.50
C THR A 149 2.23 -13.38 31.42
N PRO A 150 2.07 -12.06 31.61
CA PRO A 150 3.20 -11.12 31.68
C PRO A 150 4.25 -11.49 32.74
N VAL A 151 3.80 -12.04 33.88
CA VAL A 151 4.69 -12.47 34.98
C VAL A 151 5.54 -13.68 34.58
N LEU A 152 4.94 -14.69 33.92
CA LEU A 152 5.69 -15.82 33.37
C LEU A 152 6.66 -15.35 32.26
N ALA A 153 6.21 -14.45 31.38
CA ALA A 153 7.05 -13.89 30.34
C ALA A 153 8.27 -13.13 30.91
N ARG A 154 8.10 -12.36 32.00
CA ARG A 154 9.20 -11.72 32.74
C ARG A 154 10.24 -12.73 33.20
N PHE A 155 9.80 -13.83 33.83
CA PHE A 155 10.68 -14.92 34.27
C PHE A 155 11.42 -15.57 33.10
N LEU A 156 10.73 -15.85 32.00
CA LEU A 156 11.34 -16.42 30.78
C LEU A 156 12.38 -15.48 30.17
N GLY A 157 12.16 -14.16 30.22
CA GLY A 157 13.15 -13.16 29.83
C GLY A 157 14.39 -13.21 30.71
N SER A 158 14.20 -13.20 32.04
CA SER A 158 15.30 -13.30 33.01
C SER A 158 16.11 -14.59 32.85
N PHE A 159 15.44 -15.70 32.57
CA PHE A 159 16.05 -16.98 32.26
C PHE A 159 16.77 -16.99 30.89
N ALA A 160 16.21 -16.35 29.86
CA ALA A 160 16.90 -16.19 28.58
C ALA A 160 18.21 -15.40 28.76
N ALA A 161 18.22 -14.36 29.60
CA ALA A 161 19.39 -13.55 29.91
C ALA A 161 20.47 -14.27 30.74
N GLY A 162 20.15 -14.64 31.98
CA GLY A 162 21.12 -15.16 32.97
C GLY A 162 20.98 -16.66 33.26
N GLY A 163 20.11 -17.36 32.53
CA GLY A 163 19.71 -18.72 32.86
C GLY A 163 20.46 -19.84 32.16
N ARG A 164 20.57 -20.98 32.86
CA ARG A 164 21.17 -22.25 32.43
C ARG A 164 20.32 -23.43 32.89
N LEU A 165 20.31 -24.52 32.11
CA LEU A 165 19.72 -25.81 32.52
C LEU A 165 20.80 -26.84 32.86
N LEU A 166 20.61 -27.53 33.98
CA LEU A 166 21.40 -28.68 34.39
C LEU A 166 20.51 -29.93 34.32
N ARG A 167 20.49 -30.58 33.15
CA ARG A 167 19.64 -31.75 32.89
C ARG A 167 19.97 -32.96 33.77
N SER A 168 21.20 -33.05 34.30
CA SER A 168 21.63 -34.09 35.24
C SER A 168 20.91 -34.04 36.60
N THR A 169 20.41 -32.86 37.00
CA THR A 169 19.80 -32.61 38.32
C THR A 169 18.41 -31.96 38.21
N TRP A 170 17.87 -31.85 36.99
CA TRP A 170 16.64 -31.13 36.65
C TRP A 170 16.58 -29.72 37.25
N THR A 171 17.71 -29.01 37.21
CA THR A 171 17.85 -27.67 37.80
C THR A 171 17.76 -26.59 36.73
N VAL A 172 16.88 -25.63 36.94
CA VAL A 172 16.94 -24.31 36.30
C VAL A 172 17.76 -23.41 37.20
N GLN A 173 18.86 -22.87 36.67
CA GLN A 173 19.73 -21.92 37.36
C GLN A 173 19.55 -20.54 36.70
N ILE A 174 19.45 -19.47 37.48
CA ILE A 174 19.53 -18.08 37.02
C ILE A 174 20.61 -17.37 37.82
N ALA A 175 21.67 -16.90 37.17
CA ALA A 175 22.79 -16.20 37.80
C ALA A 175 22.66 -14.68 37.65
N ASN A 176 22.93 -13.93 38.73
CA ASN A 176 23.03 -12.47 38.69
C ASN A 176 23.90 -11.94 39.84
N GLY A 177 24.55 -10.79 39.65
CA GLY A 177 25.31 -10.11 40.71
C GLY A 177 24.45 -9.29 41.67
N ASP A 178 23.27 -8.83 41.22
CA ASP A 178 22.30 -8.11 42.05
C ASP A 178 21.36 -9.11 42.75
N GLU A 179 21.43 -9.15 44.08
CA GLU A 179 20.60 -10.01 44.92
C GLU A 179 19.11 -9.64 44.84
N ALA A 180 18.77 -8.37 44.62
CA ALA A 180 17.38 -7.94 44.46
C ALA A 180 16.76 -8.47 43.15
N VAL A 181 17.57 -8.70 42.11
CA VAL A 181 17.14 -9.39 40.88
C VAL A 181 16.82 -10.85 41.17
N LEU A 182 17.69 -11.54 41.92
CA LEU A 182 17.49 -12.94 42.28
C LEU A 182 16.27 -13.12 43.19
N ASP A 183 16.06 -12.23 44.16
CA ASP A 183 14.87 -12.23 45.02
C ASP A 183 13.58 -12.00 44.22
N ARG A 184 13.58 -11.13 43.20
CA ARG A 184 12.43 -11.00 42.28
C ARG A 184 12.21 -12.25 41.44
N CYS A 185 13.25 -12.84 40.85
CA CYS A 185 13.14 -14.10 40.12
C CYS A 185 12.60 -15.23 41.02
N ARG A 186 13.01 -15.24 42.30
CA ARG A 186 12.58 -16.18 43.33
C ARG A 186 11.12 -15.99 43.71
N TRP A 187 10.69 -14.75 43.89
CA TRP A 187 9.28 -14.41 44.15
C TRP A 187 8.39 -14.82 42.97
N ILE A 188 8.78 -14.53 41.73
CA ILE A 188 8.03 -14.96 40.54
C ILE A 188 7.98 -16.50 40.46
N ALA A 189 9.07 -17.20 40.76
CA ALA A 189 9.07 -18.66 40.75
C ALA A 189 8.14 -19.28 41.83
N ALA A 190 8.03 -18.62 42.99
CA ALA A 190 7.09 -19.01 44.03
C ALA A 190 5.64 -18.71 43.64
N GLU A 191 5.35 -17.58 42.99
CA GLU A 191 4.02 -17.21 42.52
C GLU A 191 3.53 -18.11 41.38
N VAL A 192 4.33 -18.25 40.31
CA VAL A 192 3.92 -18.94 39.08
C VAL A 192 4.00 -20.46 39.21
N PHE A 193 5.04 -20.98 39.90
CA PHE A 193 5.30 -22.43 39.98
C PHE A 193 5.15 -23.02 41.39
N GLY A 194 4.90 -22.22 42.43
CA GLY A 194 4.96 -22.72 43.81
C GLY A 194 6.37 -23.13 44.26
N LEU A 195 7.42 -22.68 43.55
CA LEU A 195 8.81 -23.06 43.79
C LEU A 195 9.57 -21.95 44.54
N GLU A 196 9.83 -22.14 45.83
CA GLU A 196 10.61 -21.17 46.63
C GLU A 196 12.05 -20.98 46.16
N GLY A 197 12.67 -21.98 45.54
CA GLY A 197 14.07 -21.95 45.10
C GLY A 197 15.13 -21.81 46.21
N GLN A 198 16.38 -22.01 45.84
CA GLN A 198 17.55 -21.86 46.71
C GLN A 198 18.52 -20.84 46.13
N LEU A 199 19.11 -20.00 46.98
CA LEU A 199 20.20 -19.09 46.59
C LEU A 199 21.53 -19.73 46.96
N GLU A 200 22.42 -19.90 45.98
CA GLU A 200 23.80 -20.34 46.18
C GLU A 200 24.78 -19.30 45.65
N THR A 201 25.96 -19.22 46.26
CA THR A 201 27.09 -18.41 45.79
C THR A 201 28.18 -19.36 45.29
N ASP A 202 28.62 -19.23 44.04
CA ASP A 202 29.74 -20.02 43.54
C ASP A 202 31.04 -19.59 44.27
N PRO A 203 31.76 -20.50 44.95
CA PRO A 203 32.93 -20.14 45.74
C PRO A 203 34.15 -19.73 44.90
N ARG A 204 34.10 -19.87 43.56
CA ARG A 204 35.22 -19.60 42.65
C ARG A 204 35.27 -18.15 42.15
N ASP A 205 34.10 -17.58 41.87
CA ASP A 205 33.94 -16.23 41.31
C ASP A 205 33.01 -15.32 42.14
N GLY A 206 32.33 -15.86 43.16
CA GLY A 206 31.43 -15.13 44.04
C GLY A 206 30.06 -14.84 43.43
N VAL A 207 29.73 -15.39 42.25
CA VAL A 207 28.46 -15.13 41.57
C VAL A 207 27.31 -15.82 42.29
N LYS A 208 26.27 -15.05 42.62
CA LYS A 208 25.03 -15.59 43.20
C LYS A 208 24.13 -16.19 42.11
N SER A 209 23.44 -17.27 42.45
CA SER A 209 22.51 -17.99 41.58
C SER A 209 21.25 -18.40 42.33
N LEU A 210 20.11 -18.27 41.67
CA LEU A 210 18.86 -18.92 42.04
C LEU A 210 18.80 -20.30 41.38
N LEU A 211 18.57 -21.35 42.18
CA LEU A 211 18.41 -22.74 41.75
C LEU A 211 16.97 -23.20 42.00
N LEU A 212 16.33 -23.70 40.93
CA LEU A 212 14.99 -24.28 40.94
C LEU A 212 15.07 -25.74 40.48
N HIS A 213 14.93 -26.68 41.41
CA HIS A 213 14.93 -28.12 41.13
C HIS A 213 13.51 -28.59 40.78
N SER A 214 13.21 -28.73 39.49
CA SER A 214 11.94 -29.28 39.02
C SER A 214 12.06 -29.81 37.59
N LYS A 215 11.88 -31.12 37.44
CA LYS A 215 11.76 -31.79 36.13
C LYS A 215 10.61 -31.20 35.30
N THR A 216 9.46 -30.98 35.92
CA THR A 216 8.27 -30.39 35.30
C THR A 216 8.55 -28.99 34.73
N LEU A 217 9.35 -28.17 35.43
CA LEU A 217 9.75 -26.85 34.93
C LEU A 217 10.73 -26.97 33.74
N VAL A 218 11.65 -27.95 33.75
CA VAL A 218 12.52 -28.21 32.59
C VAL A 218 11.70 -28.66 31.38
N GLU A 219 10.71 -29.54 31.56
CA GLU A 219 9.78 -29.97 30.51
C GLU A 219 8.97 -28.80 29.92
N LEU A 220 8.51 -27.87 30.77
CA LEU A 220 7.86 -26.63 30.33
C LEU A 220 8.82 -25.75 29.50
N LEU A 221 10.06 -25.56 29.94
CA LEU A 221 11.06 -24.78 29.20
C LEU A 221 11.46 -25.44 27.86
N ASP A 222 11.48 -26.77 27.80
CA ASP A 222 11.65 -27.53 26.55
C ASP A 222 10.45 -27.31 25.60
N TYR A 223 9.22 -27.46 26.09
CA TYR A 223 7.99 -27.25 25.30
C TYR A 223 7.85 -25.82 24.75
N LEU A 224 8.26 -24.82 25.53
CA LEU A 224 8.24 -23.41 25.13
C LEU A 224 9.38 -23.03 24.17
N GLY A 225 10.35 -23.92 23.94
CA GLY A 225 11.58 -23.64 23.16
C GLY A 225 12.60 -22.78 23.90
N ALA A 226 12.43 -22.55 25.22
CA ALA A 226 13.30 -21.70 26.02
C ALA A 226 14.64 -22.39 26.39
N SER A 227 14.73 -23.71 26.28
CA SER A 227 15.81 -24.54 26.85
C SER A 227 17.16 -24.53 26.11
N GLY A 228 17.32 -23.63 25.14
CA GLY A 228 18.53 -23.50 24.32
C GLY A 228 19.80 -23.11 25.10
N SER A 229 20.94 -23.46 24.52
CA SER A 229 22.26 -22.93 24.92
C SER A 229 22.40 -21.45 24.52
N SER A 230 23.40 -20.73 25.03
CA SER A 230 23.63 -19.31 24.69
C SER A 230 23.62 -19.02 23.16
N ALA A 231 24.20 -19.91 22.37
CA ALA A 231 24.23 -19.85 20.90
C ALA A 231 22.92 -20.28 20.21
N THR A 232 22.00 -20.93 20.92
CA THR A 232 20.77 -21.54 20.36
C THR A 232 19.49 -21.15 21.11
N LYS A 233 19.55 -20.13 21.99
CA LYS A 233 18.37 -19.55 22.64
C LYS A 233 17.51 -18.84 21.59
N VAL A 234 16.21 -18.76 21.86
CA VAL A 234 15.21 -18.05 21.04
C VAL A 234 14.24 -17.33 21.97
N ILE A 235 13.47 -16.38 21.44
CA ILE A 235 12.26 -15.92 22.14
C ILE A 235 11.27 -17.10 22.12
N PRO A 236 10.74 -17.53 23.28
CA PRO A 236 9.79 -18.65 23.34
C PRO A 236 8.60 -18.43 22.41
N TRP A 237 8.14 -19.47 21.72
CA TRP A 237 7.08 -19.33 20.71
C TRP A 237 5.80 -18.71 21.30
N ALA A 238 5.42 -19.12 22.51
CA ALA A 238 4.25 -18.61 23.20
C ALA A 238 4.40 -17.13 23.61
N VAL A 239 5.63 -16.66 23.84
CA VAL A 239 5.91 -15.23 24.07
C VAL A 239 5.74 -14.45 22.77
N LEU A 240 6.33 -14.91 21.65
CA LEU A 240 6.16 -14.24 20.35
C LEU A 240 4.68 -14.13 19.93
N GLN A 241 3.89 -15.14 20.25
CA GLN A 241 2.45 -15.20 19.98
C GLN A 241 1.57 -14.55 21.06
N SER A 242 2.14 -13.88 22.06
CA SER A 242 1.38 -13.25 23.15
C SER A 242 0.99 -11.79 22.89
N PRO A 243 0.05 -11.24 23.68
CA PRO A 243 -0.28 -9.82 23.64
C PRO A 243 0.90 -8.91 23.96
N ARG A 244 0.85 -7.68 23.43
CA ARG A 244 1.87 -6.64 23.54
C ARG A 244 2.56 -6.53 24.91
N ASP A 245 1.77 -6.51 25.97
CA ASP A 245 2.26 -6.32 27.34
C ASP A 245 3.01 -7.54 27.88
N THR A 246 2.62 -8.75 27.48
CA THR A 246 3.36 -9.99 27.79
C THR A 246 4.70 -10.03 27.07
N VAL A 247 4.75 -9.61 25.79
CA VAL A 247 6.02 -9.49 25.04
C VAL A 247 6.92 -8.43 25.68
N ARG A 248 6.34 -7.31 26.13
CA ARG A 248 7.05 -6.22 26.81
C ARG A 248 7.76 -6.71 28.08
N GLU A 249 7.08 -7.51 28.90
CA GLU A 249 7.70 -8.04 30.13
C GLU A 249 8.82 -9.04 29.85
N PHE A 250 8.70 -9.88 28.81
CA PHE A 250 9.82 -10.73 28.38
C PHE A 250 11.06 -9.90 28.03
N ILE A 251 10.91 -8.80 27.29
CA ILE A 251 12.03 -7.91 26.91
C ILE A 251 12.65 -7.26 28.16
N GLY A 252 11.83 -6.83 29.11
CA GLY A 252 12.30 -6.26 30.38
C GLY A 252 13.17 -7.26 31.18
N GLY A 253 12.75 -8.52 31.26
CA GLY A 253 13.53 -9.59 31.88
C GLY A 253 14.80 -9.96 31.09
N LEU A 254 14.70 -9.99 29.75
CA LEU A 254 15.84 -10.26 28.86
C LEU A 254 16.94 -9.19 29.01
N TRP A 255 16.58 -7.96 29.36
CA TRP A 255 17.53 -6.86 29.54
C TRP A 255 18.40 -6.93 30.80
N LEU A 256 18.27 -7.98 31.62
CA LEU A 256 19.32 -8.37 32.56
C LEU A 256 20.67 -8.59 31.85
N GLY A 257 20.65 -9.21 30.66
CA GLY A 257 21.84 -9.35 29.80
C GLY A 257 22.22 -8.08 29.03
N GLY A 258 21.39 -7.04 29.11
CA GLY A 258 21.60 -5.75 28.46
C GLY A 258 22.45 -4.77 29.28
N SER A 259 22.75 -3.62 28.69
CA SER A 259 23.56 -2.56 29.26
C SER A 259 22.99 -1.18 28.93
N VAL A 260 23.24 -0.20 29.80
CA VAL A 260 22.89 1.21 29.59
C VAL A 260 24.13 2.05 29.92
N ARG A 261 24.69 2.74 28.91
CA ARG A 261 25.93 3.53 29.06
C ARG A 261 25.60 4.97 29.45
N GLY A 262 26.02 5.39 30.64
CA GLY A 262 25.69 6.73 31.17
C GLY A 262 26.29 7.91 30.41
N ARG A 263 27.31 7.70 29.55
CA ARG A 263 27.99 8.79 28.81
C ARG A 263 27.18 9.28 27.61
N ASP A 264 26.61 8.35 26.85
CA ASP A 264 25.95 8.58 25.56
C ASP A 264 24.54 7.97 25.51
N GLY A 265 24.05 7.43 26.63
CA GLY A 265 22.73 6.82 26.75
C GLY A 265 22.57 5.49 26.03
N MET A 266 23.62 4.98 25.37
CA MET A 266 23.53 3.81 24.51
C MET A 266 22.97 2.62 25.30
N VAL A 267 21.80 2.15 24.88
CA VAL A 267 21.17 0.93 25.39
C VAL A 267 21.56 -0.19 24.44
N ALA A 268 22.20 -1.24 24.94
CA ALA A 268 22.71 -2.30 24.09
C ALA A 268 22.71 -3.66 24.77
N ILE A 269 22.43 -4.71 24.00
CA ILE A 269 22.47 -6.11 24.44
C ILE A 269 23.31 -6.92 23.45
N CYS A 270 24.16 -7.79 24.00
CA CYS A 270 25.05 -8.64 23.23
C CYS A 270 24.61 -10.10 23.40
N LEU A 271 24.38 -10.79 22.29
CA LEU A 271 23.82 -12.14 22.27
C LEU A 271 24.66 -13.03 21.35
N GLU A 272 24.79 -14.29 21.74
CA GLU A 272 25.50 -15.32 20.95
C GLU A 272 24.57 -16.02 19.95
N SER A 273 23.28 -16.15 20.26
CA SER A 273 22.28 -16.65 19.33
C SER A 273 21.91 -15.58 18.29
N GLU A 274 22.23 -15.86 17.03
CA GLU A 274 21.75 -15.13 15.86
C GLU A 274 20.21 -15.08 15.84
N GLN A 275 19.54 -16.21 16.08
CA GLN A 275 18.08 -16.26 16.01
C GLN A 275 17.42 -15.38 17.07
N LEU A 276 17.92 -15.38 18.32
CA LEU A 276 17.39 -14.53 19.38
C LEU A 276 17.59 -13.04 19.08
N ILE A 277 18.75 -12.64 18.52
CA ILE A 277 19.01 -11.22 18.25
C ILE A 277 18.22 -10.70 17.05
N HIS A 278 17.99 -11.53 16.01
CA HIS A 278 17.10 -11.18 14.89
C HIS A 278 15.62 -11.12 15.32
N GLN A 279 15.16 -12.10 16.11
CA GLN A 279 13.81 -12.06 16.71
C GLN A 279 13.62 -10.80 17.58
N LEU A 280 14.59 -10.50 18.45
CA LEU A 280 14.56 -9.30 19.28
C LEU A 280 14.55 -8.01 18.44
N GLN A 281 15.30 -7.97 17.34
CA GLN A 281 15.28 -6.85 16.39
C GLN A 281 13.84 -6.62 15.91
N VAL A 282 13.26 -7.62 15.23
CA VAL A 282 11.91 -7.59 14.65
C VAL A 282 10.83 -7.22 15.68
N VAL A 283 10.91 -7.76 16.90
CA VAL A 283 9.97 -7.42 17.99
C VAL A 283 10.11 -5.95 18.41
N LEU A 284 11.33 -5.45 18.64
CA LEU A 284 11.56 -4.04 18.99
C LEU A 284 11.12 -3.08 17.88
N ASN A 285 11.19 -3.51 16.62
CA ASN A 285 10.66 -2.74 15.49
C ASN A 285 9.12 -2.66 15.48
N ASN A 286 8.42 -3.71 15.93
CA ASN A 286 6.97 -3.65 16.11
C ASN A 286 6.55 -2.63 17.18
N PHE A 287 7.36 -2.50 18.24
CA PHE A 287 7.28 -1.43 19.25
C PHE A 287 7.70 -0.04 18.75
N GLY A 288 8.20 0.09 17.51
CA GLY A 288 8.58 1.35 16.89
C GLY A 288 10.00 1.85 17.21
N LEU A 289 10.92 0.96 17.56
CA LEU A 289 12.36 1.26 17.76
C LEU A 289 13.19 0.90 16.51
N ARG A 290 14.41 1.45 16.37
CA ARG A 290 15.38 1.13 15.29
C ARG A 290 16.67 0.52 15.85
N PRO A 291 16.61 -0.70 16.41
CA PRO A 291 17.81 -1.48 16.74
C PRO A 291 18.74 -1.66 15.53
N ASN A 292 20.01 -1.30 15.72
CA ASN A 292 21.10 -1.57 14.77
C ASN A 292 21.96 -2.72 15.29
N LEU A 293 22.19 -3.76 14.48
CA LEU A 293 23.11 -4.84 14.82
C LEU A 293 24.53 -4.50 14.38
N THR A 294 25.47 -4.60 15.32
CA THR A 294 26.91 -4.43 15.06
C THR A 294 27.68 -5.68 15.45
N ALA A 295 28.75 -5.98 14.72
CA ALA A 295 29.72 -6.99 15.14
C ALA A 295 30.55 -6.44 16.31
N LYS A 296 30.72 -7.26 17.35
CA LYS A 296 31.53 -6.96 18.54
C LYS A 296 32.56 -8.07 18.69
N GLY A 297 33.84 -7.69 18.74
CA GLY A 297 34.93 -8.63 19.00
C GLY A 297 34.74 -9.35 20.33
N GLY A 298 34.73 -10.67 20.30
CA GLY A 298 34.73 -11.55 21.46
C GLY A 298 36.12 -11.72 22.06
N PRO A 299 36.27 -12.63 23.04
CA PRO A 299 37.56 -12.89 23.70
C PRO A 299 38.56 -13.66 22.82
N GLY A 300 38.13 -14.24 21.70
CA GLY A 300 38.98 -14.87 20.68
C GLY A 300 38.93 -14.11 19.34
N PRO A 301 39.98 -14.19 18.50
CA PRO A 301 40.06 -13.46 17.23
C PRO A 301 38.96 -13.81 16.23
N ASP A 302 38.42 -15.03 16.29
CA ASP A 302 37.38 -15.54 15.39
C ASP A 302 35.96 -15.54 16.02
N GLN A 303 35.82 -15.13 17.28
CA GLN A 303 34.51 -14.96 17.92
C GLN A 303 34.01 -13.54 17.68
N ALA A 304 33.06 -13.36 16.75
CA ALA A 304 32.30 -12.13 16.62
C ALA A 304 30.90 -12.36 17.21
N TYR A 305 30.58 -11.70 18.32
CA TYR A 305 29.21 -11.63 18.81
C TYR A 305 28.46 -10.51 18.10
N ARG A 306 27.13 -10.60 18.00
CA ARG A 306 26.33 -9.42 17.62
C ARG A 306 25.90 -8.65 18.86
N GLU A 307 25.97 -7.33 18.73
CA GLU A 307 25.46 -6.38 19.70
C GLU A 307 24.40 -5.52 19.03
N LEU A 308 23.17 -5.65 19.54
CA LEU A 308 22.03 -4.82 19.19
C LEU A 308 22.13 -3.52 19.99
N ARG A 309 22.06 -2.38 19.30
CA ARG A 309 22.21 -1.04 19.89
C ARG A 309 21.00 -0.15 19.59
N LEU A 310 20.59 0.60 20.60
CA LEU A 310 19.69 1.74 20.53
C LEU A 310 20.44 3.00 21.00
N SER A 311 20.11 4.14 20.40
CA SER A 311 20.70 5.45 20.73
C SER A 311 19.69 6.57 20.46
N GLY A 312 19.99 7.80 20.86
CA GLY A 312 19.17 8.97 20.57
C GLY A 312 17.70 8.83 20.99
N ARG A 313 16.77 9.23 20.13
CA ARG A 313 15.31 9.18 20.40
C ARG A 313 14.80 7.79 20.76
N ASP A 314 15.44 6.72 20.29
CA ASP A 314 15.01 5.35 20.56
C ASP A 314 15.29 4.92 22.01
N VAL A 315 16.27 5.54 22.67
CA VAL A 315 16.51 5.31 24.11
C VAL A 315 15.40 5.94 24.96
N ILE A 316 14.86 7.08 24.52
CA ILE A 316 13.71 7.74 25.18
C ILE A 316 12.48 6.83 25.06
N ARG A 317 12.16 6.38 23.84
CA ARG A 317 11.05 5.46 23.59
C ARG A 317 11.25 4.10 24.28
N PHE A 318 12.49 3.61 24.38
CA PHE A 318 12.80 2.40 25.16
C PHE A 318 12.55 2.61 26.66
N ALA A 319 12.90 3.77 27.22
CA ALA A 319 12.63 4.12 28.63
C ALA A 319 11.12 4.28 28.93
N GLU A 320 10.33 4.72 27.95
CA GLU A 320 8.86 4.81 28.04
C GLU A 320 8.19 3.43 27.94
N LEU A 321 8.82 2.46 27.26
CA LEU A 321 8.26 1.13 27.00
C LEU A 321 8.72 0.05 27.99
N PHE A 322 9.94 0.11 28.53
CA PHE A 322 10.51 -1.01 29.27
C PHE A 322 11.03 -0.62 30.65
N GLN A 323 10.53 -1.32 31.67
CA GLN A 323 11.10 -1.27 33.02
C GLN A 323 12.23 -2.30 33.15
N LEU A 324 13.40 -1.85 33.61
CA LEU A 324 14.58 -2.66 33.89
C LEU A 324 14.62 -3.08 35.36
N ASP A 325 15.12 -4.28 35.60
CA ASP A 325 15.21 -4.88 36.92
C ASP A 325 16.35 -4.29 37.79
N GLU A 326 17.55 -4.14 37.24
CA GLU A 326 18.70 -3.58 37.97
C GLU A 326 18.52 -2.08 38.21
N ALA A 327 18.43 -1.66 39.47
CA ALA A 327 18.09 -0.29 39.86
C ALA A 327 19.04 0.75 39.24
N ASP A 328 20.35 0.49 39.26
CA ASP A 328 21.36 1.37 38.65
C ASP A 328 21.25 1.42 37.11
N LYS A 329 20.73 0.36 36.48
CA LYS A 329 20.52 0.32 35.02
C LYS A 329 19.26 1.11 34.65
N GLN A 330 18.18 0.97 35.43
CA GLN A 330 16.97 1.77 35.31
C GLN A 330 17.23 3.26 35.57
N ALA A 331 17.95 3.60 36.64
CA ALA A 331 18.25 4.99 36.99
C ALA A 331 19.00 5.72 35.87
N ARG A 332 20.05 5.10 35.30
CA ARG A 332 20.79 5.64 34.16
C ARG A 332 19.91 5.81 32.91
N LEU A 333 19.00 4.88 32.65
CA LEU A 333 18.07 4.94 31.52
C LEU A 333 17.10 6.13 31.68
N THR A 334 16.45 6.24 32.83
CA THR A 334 15.51 7.32 33.15
C THR A 334 16.21 8.68 33.17
N GLU A 335 17.35 8.82 33.87
CA GLU A 335 18.12 10.07 33.95
C GLU A 335 18.54 10.57 32.56
N TRP A 336 19.01 9.66 31.69
CA TRP A 336 19.39 10.03 30.33
C TRP A 336 18.17 10.39 29.49
N ALA A 337 17.08 9.63 29.56
CA ALA A 337 15.86 9.89 28.80
C ALA A 337 15.20 11.22 29.21
N ASP A 338 15.13 11.52 30.51
CA ASP A 338 14.57 12.76 31.03
C ASP A 338 15.40 13.99 30.60
N ARG A 339 16.73 13.89 30.65
CA ARG A 339 17.64 14.95 30.19
C ARG A 339 17.45 15.28 28.71
N HIS A 340 17.29 14.28 27.85
CA HIS A 340 17.23 14.47 26.40
C HIS A 340 15.80 14.46 25.82
N ARG A 341 14.74 14.43 26.66
CA ARG A 341 13.34 14.51 26.18
C ARG A 341 13.05 15.80 25.40
N GLN A 342 13.81 16.87 25.67
CA GLN A 342 13.72 18.17 24.96
C GLN A 342 14.80 18.36 23.90
N GLU A 343 15.90 17.60 23.97
CA GLU A 343 17.05 17.72 23.06
C GLU A 343 16.96 16.61 22.00
N GLY A 344 16.56 16.97 20.77
CA GLY A 344 16.33 16.02 19.67
C GLY A 344 17.57 15.23 19.24
N ALA A 345 17.90 14.17 19.97
CA ALA A 345 19.13 13.41 19.80
C ALA A 345 19.16 12.60 18.48
N VAL A 346 20.17 12.86 17.66
CA VAL A 346 20.35 12.22 16.34
C VAL A 346 20.90 10.80 16.49
N VAL A 347 20.34 9.85 15.74
CA VAL A 347 20.84 8.48 15.61
C VAL A 347 21.57 8.33 14.28
N CYS A 348 22.77 7.75 14.26
CA CYS A 348 23.62 7.70 13.05
C CYS A 348 23.09 6.79 11.93
N SER A 349 22.20 5.84 12.22
CA SER A 349 21.50 5.05 11.19
C SER A 349 20.28 5.77 10.61
N ASP A 350 19.86 6.89 11.19
CA ASP A 350 18.60 7.56 10.86
C ASP A 350 18.75 8.45 9.63
N VAL A 351 18.76 7.82 8.46
CA VAL A 351 18.86 8.48 7.15
C VAL A 351 17.52 8.57 6.43
N VAL A 352 17.27 9.72 5.80
CA VAL A 352 16.32 9.87 4.71
C VAL A 352 17.14 9.92 3.41
N PRO A 353 17.12 8.86 2.58
CA PRO A 353 17.81 8.85 1.29
C PRO A 353 17.10 9.76 0.28
N CYS A 354 17.76 10.06 -0.84
CA CYS A 354 17.19 10.73 -2.03
C CYS A 354 16.76 12.22 -1.91
N TYR A 355 16.35 12.76 -0.76
CA TYR A 355 15.88 14.17 -0.66
C TYR A 355 16.96 15.24 -0.76
N ARG A 356 18.25 14.86 -0.67
CA ARG A 356 19.36 15.80 -0.52
C ARG A 356 19.36 16.92 -1.58
N GLU A 357 19.19 16.57 -2.85
CA GLU A 357 19.25 17.56 -3.94
C GLU A 357 18.08 18.53 -3.91
N GLN A 358 16.87 18.03 -3.65
CA GLN A 358 15.65 18.84 -3.51
C GLN A 358 15.79 19.83 -2.34
N MET A 359 16.26 19.35 -1.19
CA MET A 359 16.54 20.19 -0.03
C MET A 359 17.62 21.25 -0.34
N GLN A 360 18.72 20.87 -1.03
CA GLN A 360 19.77 21.81 -1.43
C GLN A 360 19.25 22.89 -2.40
N SER A 361 18.40 22.53 -3.36
CA SER A 361 17.80 23.49 -4.30
C SER A 361 16.93 24.51 -3.56
N ALA A 362 16.04 24.06 -2.68
CA ALA A 362 15.22 24.94 -1.85
C ALA A 362 16.05 25.88 -0.94
N VAL A 363 17.14 25.39 -0.31
CA VAL A 363 18.08 26.25 0.44
C VAL A 363 18.70 27.34 -0.44
N ARG A 364 19.09 27.00 -1.68
CA ARG A 364 19.69 27.96 -2.63
C ARG A 364 18.66 28.99 -3.09
N GLU A 365 17.46 28.56 -3.45
CA GLU A 365 16.36 29.41 -3.92
C GLU A 365 15.91 30.43 -2.87
N GLN A 366 15.82 30.02 -1.61
CA GLN A 366 15.43 30.90 -0.50
C GLN A 366 16.61 31.63 0.18
N GLY A 367 17.84 31.46 -0.32
CA GLY A 367 19.02 32.16 0.19
C GLY A 367 19.50 31.74 1.59
N ALA A 368 19.02 30.61 2.12
CA ALA A 368 19.22 30.19 3.51
C ALA A 368 20.58 29.49 3.79
N LEU A 369 21.56 29.64 2.89
CA LEU A 369 22.85 28.91 2.88
C LEU A 369 23.67 29.01 4.18
N GLY A 370 23.42 30.03 5.02
CA GLY A 370 24.10 30.19 6.32
C GLY A 370 23.67 29.15 7.36
N GLU A 371 22.37 28.95 7.54
CA GLU A 371 21.84 27.98 8.52
C GLU A 371 22.02 26.53 8.05
N TRP A 372 21.86 26.30 6.75
CA TRP A 372 21.83 24.96 6.15
C TRP A 372 23.17 24.52 5.56
N ARG A 373 24.28 25.16 5.93
CA ARG A 373 25.62 24.91 5.37
C ARG A 373 26.04 23.43 5.43
N ALA A 374 25.67 22.70 6.49
CA ALA A 374 25.98 21.28 6.65
C ALA A 374 25.33 20.40 5.55
N LEU A 375 24.15 20.78 5.05
CA LEU A 375 23.48 20.10 3.93
C LEU A 375 24.25 20.29 2.61
N MET A 376 25.09 21.30 2.50
CA MET A 376 25.90 21.60 1.31
C MET A 376 27.24 20.84 1.27
N GLU A 377 27.61 20.12 2.33
CA GLU A 377 28.95 19.50 2.45
C GLU A 377 29.07 18.23 1.59
N PRO A 378 29.96 18.15 0.59
CA PRO A 378 29.93 17.11 -0.45
C PRO A 378 29.99 15.65 0.01
N HIS A 379 30.47 15.39 1.22
CA HIS A 379 30.68 14.03 1.74
C HIS A 379 29.44 13.41 2.40
N THR A 380 28.36 14.17 2.62
CA THR A 380 27.09 13.63 3.12
C THR A 380 26.23 13.17 1.95
N GLN A 381 26.06 11.86 1.72
CA GLN A 381 25.19 11.36 0.64
C GLN A 381 23.69 11.36 1.01
N HIS A 382 23.38 11.28 2.31
CA HIS A 382 22.02 11.18 2.84
C HIS A 382 21.80 12.23 3.93
N THR A 383 20.53 12.57 4.18
CA THR A 383 20.16 13.54 5.21
C THR A 383 19.72 12.82 6.48
N SER A 384 20.16 13.26 7.66
CA SER A 384 19.64 12.68 8.91
C SER A 384 18.16 13.04 9.11
N TRP A 385 17.37 12.17 9.72
CA TRP A 385 15.94 12.43 10.01
C TRP A 385 15.69 13.71 10.82
N VAL A 386 16.57 14.06 11.76
CA VAL A 386 16.46 15.32 12.52
C VAL A 386 16.69 16.54 11.62
N MET A 387 17.65 16.47 10.69
CA MET A 387 17.87 17.52 9.69
C MET A 387 16.69 17.59 8.72
N ALA A 388 16.15 16.45 8.29
CA ALA A 388 14.97 16.39 7.42
C ALA A 388 13.72 16.96 8.10
N ARG A 389 13.49 16.68 9.40
CA ARG A 389 12.35 17.27 10.12
C ARG A 389 12.51 18.77 10.35
N ARG A 390 13.69 19.22 10.80
CA ARG A 390 13.97 20.67 10.90
C ARG A 390 13.78 21.39 9.57
N PHE A 391 14.20 20.75 8.47
CA PHE A 391 14.03 21.29 7.13
C PHE A 391 12.55 21.36 6.77
N GLN A 392 11.79 20.32 7.08
CA GLN A 392 10.35 20.29 6.85
C GLN A 392 9.63 21.39 7.62
N ASP A 393 9.96 21.58 8.89
CA ASP A 393 9.36 22.60 9.76
C ASP A 393 9.71 24.04 9.30
N HIS A 394 10.79 24.22 8.50
CA HIS A 394 11.24 25.52 7.99
C HIS A 394 10.75 25.82 6.55
N PHE A 395 10.83 24.85 5.64
CA PHE A 395 10.59 25.03 4.20
C PHE A 395 9.27 24.44 3.70
N GLY A 396 8.76 23.38 4.34
CA GLY A 396 7.50 22.70 3.96
C GLY A 396 7.51 22.02 2.59
N LEU A 397 8.06 20.80 2.50
CA LEU A 397 7.91 19.92 1.32
C LEU A 397 6.83 18.85 1.60
N PRO A 398 5.68 18.82 0.88
CA PRO A 398 4.61 17.86 1.13
C PRO A 398 5.07 16.40 1.13
N GLU A 399 5.93 16.03 0.18
CA GLU A 399 6.45 14.68 -0.04
C GLU A 399 7.39 14.22 1.08
N LEU A 400 8.07 15.17 1.74
CA LEU A 400 8.91 14.88 2.90
C LEU A 400 8.08 14.71 4.17
N THR A 401 6.93 15.40 4.29
CA THR A 401 5.96 15.13 5.38
C THR A 401 5.52 13.67 5.36
N GLU A 402 5.14 13.16 4.18
CA GLU A 402 4.59 11.80 4.04
C GLU A 402 5.60 10.76 4.54
N ILE A 403 6.85 10.82 4.09
CA ILE A 403 7.88 9.90 4.60
C ILE A 403 8.14 10.12 6.08
N LEU A 404 8.27 11.37 6.56
CA LEU A 404 8.57 11.65 7.98
C LEU A 404 7.47 11.20 8.95
N ASP A 405 6.22 11.14 8.52
CA ASP A 405 5.08 10.71 9.34
C ASP A 405 4.66 9.24 9.06
N SER A 406 5.13 8.61 7.98
CA SER A 406 4.80 7.22 7.59
C SER A 406 5.27 6.11 8.53
N GLY A 407 6.18 6.39 9.46
CA GLY A 407 6.85 5.37 10.27
C GLY A 407 7.74 4.41 9.47
N ILE A 408 8.08 4.75 8.22
CA ILE A 408 9.03 4.00 7.38
C ILE A 408 10.44 4.50 7.68
N HIS A 409 11.39 3.58 7.79
CA HIS A 409 12.81 3.83 7.91
C HIS A 409 13.56 3.11 6.78
N PHE A 410 14.79 3.53 6.48
CA PHE A 410 15.55 3.02 5.33
C PHE A 410 16.89 2.43 5.75
N SER A 411 17.17 1.20 5.34
CA SER A 411 18.45 0.52 5.57
C SER A 411 19.10 0.13 4.24
N ARG A 412 20.38 0.48 4.06
CA ARG A 412 21.13 0.21 2.83
C ARG A 412 21.44 -1.27 2.69
N VAL A 413 21.36 -1.80 1.47
CA VAL A 413 21.79 -3.19 1.17
C VAL A 413 23.31 -3.34 1.35
N ARG A 414 23.75 -4.44 1.96
CA ARG A 414 25.17 -4.76 2.19
C ARG A 414 25.61 -6.11 1.62
N GLY A 415 24.72 -7.09 1.58
CA GLY A 415 24.99 -8.43 1.04
C GLY A 415 23.83 -8.89 0.18
N ILE A 416 24.15 -9.61 -0.89
CA ILE A 416 23.21 -10.25 -1.81
C ILE A 416 23.83 -11.61 -2.12
N GLU A 417 23.17 -12.68 -1.68
CA GLU A 417 23.65 -14.06 -1.77
C GLU A 417 22.56 -14.92 -2.40
N ALA A 418 22.94 -15.88 -3.26
CA ALA A 418 22.00 -16.81 -3.87
C ALA A 418 22.00 -18.15 -3.12
N ASP A 419 20.82 -18.72 -2.90
CA ASP A 419 20.63 -19.99 -2.17
C ASP A 419 19.45 -20.79 -2.78
N GLN A 420 19.09 -21.92 -2.16
CA GLN A 420 17.85 -22.66 -2.44
C GLN A 420 17.14 -23.06 -1.14
N ASN A 421 15.94 -22.53 -0.92
CA ASN A 421 15.14 -22.80 0.28
C ASN A 421 13.66 -23.05 -0.04
N GLU A 422 12.91 -23.56 0.95
CA GLU A 422 11.45 -23.65 0.87
C GLU A 422 10.79 -22.27 1.03
N VAL A 423 9.83 -21.97 0.16
CA VAL A 423 9.26 -20.63 0.05
C VAL A 423 7.73 -20.59 0.20
N PHE A 424 7.25 -19.50 0.79
CA PHE A 424 5.87 -19.28 1.25
C PHE A 424 5.39 -17.87 0.85
N ASP A 425 4.07 -17.68 0.69
CA ASP A 425 3.46 -16.36 0.42
C ASP A 425 2.03 -16.32 0.96
N PHE A 426 1.43 -15.12 0.98
CA PHE A 426 0.01 -14.89 1.27
C PHE A 426 -0.69 -14.28 0.07
N GLN A 427 -2.01 -14.44 -0.01
CA GLN A 427 -2.84 -13.54 -0.79
C GLN A 427 -3.51 -12.52 0.14
N VAL A 428 -3.14 -11.25 0.02
CA VAL A 428 -3.78 -10.10 0.69
C VAL A 428 -4.54 -9.30 -0.39
N PRO A 429 -5.88 -9.40 -0.46
CA PRO A 429 -6.63 -8.87 -1.60
C PRO A 429 -6.64 -7.35 -1.74
N GLU A 430 -6.53 -6.60 -0.64
CA GLU A 430 -6.69 -5.14 -0.62
C GLU A 430 -5.37 -4.39 -0.89
N SER A 431 -4.38 -4.52 0.01
CA SER A 431 -3.09 -3.80 -0.12
C SER A 431 -2.04 -4.48 -1.00
N HIS A 432 -2.21 -5.77 -1.35
CA HIS A 432 -1.20 -6.57 -2.05
C HIS A 432 0.19 -6.57 -1.37
N ALA A 433 0.23 -6.35 -0.05
CA ALA A 433 1.45 -6.29 0.74
C ALA A 433 1.28 -6.88 2.14
N PHE A 434 2.39 -7.31 2.75
CA PHE A 434 2.49 -7.69 4.16
C PHE A 434 3.88 -7.37 4.70
N LEU A 435 4.02 -7.29 6.02
CA LEU A 435 5.32 -7.09 6.68
C LEU A 435 5.95 -8.44 7.05
N GLY A 436 7.17 -8.66 6.59
CA GLY A 436 8.01 -9.81 6.96
C GLY A 436 9.41 -9.32 7.36
N ASN A 437 9.90 -9.70 8.54
CA ASN A 437 11.12 -9.13 9.17
C ASN A 437 11.10 -7.58 9.26
N SER A 438 9.88 -7.01 9.38
CA SER A 438 9.54 -5.57 9.25
C SER A 438 9.75 -4.95 7.87
N ILE A 439 10.20 -5.69 6.86
CA ILE A 439 10.33 -5.22 5.49
C ILE A 439 8.98 -5.33 4.80
N VAL A 440 8.66 -4.37 3.94
CA VAL A 440 7.41 -4.34 3.19
C VAL A 440 7.54 -5.25 1.97
N ASN A 441 6.88 -6.41 2.04
CA ASN A 441 6.88 -7.45 1.00
C ASN A 441 5.63 -7.37 0.15
N HIS A 442 5.76 -7.61 -1.15
CA HIS A 442 4.64 -7.59 -2.09
C HIS A 442 4.10 -9.00 -2.35
N ASN A 443 2.79 -9.18 -2.17
CA ASN A 443 2.08 -10.33 -2.73
C ASN A 443 1.27 -9.90 -3.95
N THR A 444 1.56 -10.45 -5.12
CA THR A 444 0.62 -10.40 -6.27
C THR A 444 0.96 -11.51 -7.24
N ILE A 445 -0.10 -12.18 -7.71
CA ILE A 445 -0.06 -13.28 -8.66
C ILE A 445 -0.41 -12.72 -10.05
N ASN A 446 0.59 -12.13 -10.71
CA ASN A 446 0.51 -11.67 -12.10
C ASN A 446 1.36 -12.58 -13.00
N MET A 447 1.02 -12.67 -14.28
CA MET A 447 1.91 -13.24 -15.29
C MET A 447 3.07 -12.25 -15.55
N PRO A 448 4.33 -12.71 -15.70
CA PRO A 448 5.46 -11.83 -16.04
C PRO A 448 5.26 -11.16 -17.39
N ASN A 449 6.00 -10.08 -17.69
CA ASN A 449 5.89 -9.39 -18.98
C ASN A 449 6.24 -10.35 -20.14
N GLU A 450 7.20 -11.24 -19.91
CA GLU A 450 7.70 -12.24 -20.83
C GLU A 450 6.71 -13.39 -21.12
N ALA A 451 5.56 -13.44 -20.41
CA ALA A 451 4.57 -14.51 -20.55
C ALA A 451 4.05 -14.60 -21.99
N THR A 452 4.10 -15.82 -22.53
CA THR A 452 3.78 -16.11 -23.93
C THR A 452 2.30 -16.32 -24.17
N ILE A 453 1.90 -16.36 -25.45
CA ILE A 453 0.54 -16.75 -25.85
C ILE A 453 0.22 -18.19 -25.41
N GLY A 454 1.23 -19.06 -25.28
CA GLY A 454 1.06 -20.43 -24.76
C GLY A 454 0.62 -20.42 -23.30
N ASP A 455 1.33 -19.67 -22.46
CA ASP A 455 1.05 -19.51 -21.02
C ASP A 455 -0.37 -18.97 -20.78
N VAL A 456 -0.78 -17.95 -21.54
CA VAL A 456 -2.16 -17.39 -21.51
C VAL A 456 -3.20 -18.42 -21.93
N LYS A 457 -2.94 -19.15 -23.02
CA LYS A 457 -3.84 -20.19 -23.52
C LYS A 457 -4.01 -21.30 -22.49
N ASP A 458 -2.93 -21.79 -21.89
CA ASP A 458 -2.98 -22.90 -20.96
C ASP A 458 -3.67 -22.51 -19.64
N ALA A 459 -3.47 -21.29 -19.15
CA ALA A 459 -4.22 -20.74 -18.03
C ALA A 459 -5.74 -20.65 -18.30
N TYR A 460 -6.17 -20.26 -19.51
CA TYR A 460 -7.59 -20.31 -19.92
C TYR A 460 -8.11 -21.73 -20.10
N MET A 461 -7.38 -22.61 -20.78
CA MET A 461 -7.74 -24.02 -20.98
C MET A 461 -7.91 -24.77 -19.67
N LEU A 462 -7.06 -24.46 -18.69
CA LEU A 462 -7.13 -25.05 -17.36
C LEU A 462 -8.29 -24.49 -16.54
N SER A 463 -8.56 -23.19 -16.65
CA SER A 463 -9.74 -22.56 -16.04
C SER A 463 -11.04 -23.21 -16.54
N TRP A 464 -11.12 -23.49 -17.84
CA TRP A 464 -12.21 -24.26 -18.45
C TRP A 464 -12.27 -25.71 -17.94
N ARG A 465 -11.15 -26.44 -17.90
CA ARG A 465 -11.09 -27.82 -17.35
C ARG A 465 -11.53 -27.90 -15.89
N LEU A 466 -11.31 -26.84 -15.10
CA LEU A 466 -11.70 -26.72 -13.70
C LEU A 466 -13.15 -26.21 -13.51
N GLY A 467 -13.90 -25.97 -14.61
CA GLY A 467 -15.29 -25.51 -14.55
C GLY A 467 -15.46 -24.06 -14.10
N LEU A 468 -14.41 -23.22 -14.19
CA LEU A 468 -14.47 -21.83 -13.77
C LEU A 468 -15.30 -20.99 -14.77
N LYS A 469 -16.22 -20.18 -14.24
CA LYS A 469 -17.12 -19.33 -15.05
C LYS A 469 -16.43 -18.14 -15.70
N ALA A 470 -15.32 -17.67 -15.14
CA ALA A 470 -14.53 -16.55 -15.63
C ALA A 470 -13.07 -16.69 -15.21
N ASN A 471 -12.16 -16.11 -16.00
CA ASN A 471 -10.75 -15.94 -15.68
C ASN A 471 -10.30 -14.54 -16.15
N ALA A 472 -9.77 -13.74 -15.23
CA ALA A 472 -9.13 -12.46 -15.51
C ALA A 472 -7.61 -12.64 -15.33
N LEU A 473 -6.88 -12.67 -16.45
CA LEU A 473 -5.42 -12.72 -16.45
C LEU A 473 -4.83 -11.32 -16.57
N TYR A 474 -3.79 -11.07 -15.79
CA TYR A 474 -3.01 -9.84 -15.82
C TYR A 474 -1.56 -10.20 -16.16
N ARG A 475 -1.10 -9.75 -17.34
CA ARG A 475 0.30 -9.83 -17.75
C ARG A 475 0.97 -8.49 -17.43
N ASP A 476 2.15 -8.54 -16.83
CA ASP A 476 2.88 -7.32 -16.49
C ASP A 476 3.16 -6.48 -17.75
N GLY A 477 3.12 -5.15 -17.60
CA GLY A 477 3.17 -4.20 -18.71
C GLY A 477 1.94 -4.15 -19.62
N SER A 478 0.88 -4.96 -19.42
CA SER A 478 -0.29 -4.98 -20.33
C SER A 478 -1.30 -3.84 -20.14
N LYS A 479 -1.05 -2.91 -19.22
CA LYS A 479 -1.83 -1.66 -19.02
C LYS A 479 -0.87 -0.50 -18.78
N LEU A 480 -1.12 0.63 -19.45
CA LEU A 480 -0.34 1.87 -19.30
C LEU A 480 -0.47 2.51 -17.91
N SER A 481 -1.63 2.37 -17.28
CA SER A 481 -1.86 2.71 -15.88
C SER A 481 -2.07 1.44 -15.06
N GLN A 482 -0.97 0.91 -14.51
CA GLN A 482 -1.07 0.10 -13.29
C GLN A 482 -1.24 1.05 -12.09
N PRO A 483 -1.86 0.63 -10.98
CA PRO A 483 -1.81 1.37 -9.72
C PRO A 483 -0.37 1.62 -9.24
N LEU A 484 0.58 0.76 -9.67
CA LEU A 484 2.01 0.81 -9.33
C LEU A 484 2.86 0.54 -10.58
N SER A 485 3.06 1.56 -11.42
CA SER A 485 4.08 1.54 -12.49
C SER A 485 4.56 2.96 -12.83
N SER A 486 5.51 3.48 -12.04
CA SER A 486 6.29 4.67 -12.38
C SER A 486 7.43 4.36 -13.38
N VAL A 487 7.87 3.10 -13.46
CA VAL A 487 9.07 2.67 -14.22
C VAL A 487 8.97 3.04 -15.71
N VAL A 488 7.81 2.82 -16.34
CA VAL A 488 7.60 3.10 -17.78
C VAL A 488 7.65 4.60 -18.10
N ALA A 489 7.43 5.47 -17.11
CA ALA A 489 7.60 6.92 -17.28
C ALA A 489 9.07 7.31 -17.19
N GLN A 490 9.81 6.80 -16.20
CA GLN A 490 11.17 7.24 -15.89
C GLN A 490 12.20 6.88 -16.98
N ASP A 491 12.15 5.65 -17.50
CA ASP A 491 13.09 5.16 -18.53
C ASP A 491 12.91 5.87 -19.88
N LEU A 492 11.77 6.54 -20.09
CA LEU A 492 11.51 7.35 -21.29
C LEU A 492 12.15 8.75 -21.21
N PHE A 493 12.49 9.22 -20.01
CA PHE A 493 13.13 10.53 -19.80
C PHE A 493 14.65 10.45 -19.68
N SER A 494 15.20 9.37 -19.10
CA SER A 494 16.64 9.23 -18.84
C SER A 494 17.50 9.09 -20.11
N SER A 495 16.91 8.67 -21.23
CA SER A 495 17.62 8.52 -22.52
C SER A 495 17.72 9.80 -23.35
N LEU A 496 17.20 10.94 -22.88
CA LEU A 496 17.14 12.20 -23.65
C LEU A 496 18.43 13.04 -23.61
N ASP A 497 19.33 12.79 -22.66
CA ASP A 497 20.51 13.65 -22.39
C ASP A 497 21.83 13.19 -23.03
N GLN A 498 21.85 12.12 -23.84
CA GLN A 498 23.07 11.64 -24.50
C GLN A 498 23.19 12.09 -25.97
N PRO A 499 24.29 12.75 -26.38
CA PRO A 499 24.51 13.10 -27.77
C PRO A 499 24.82 11.85 -28.61
N PRO A 500 24.29 11.74 -29.85
CA PRO A 500 24.43 10.54 -30.66
C PRO A 500 25.88 10.33 -31.11
N SER A 501 26.42 9.13 -30.82
CA SER A 501 27.72 8.69 -31.36
C SER A 501 27.54 8.09 -32.76
N ILE A 502 28.47 8.40 -33.66
CA ILE A 502 28.44 7.98 -35.07
C ILE A 502 29.25 6.70 -35.23
N GLY A 503 28.57 5.57 -35.38
CA GLY A 503 29.14 4.27 -35.71
C GLY A 503 28.01 3.27 -35.95
N GLY A 504 27.85 2.81 -37.19
CA GLY A 504 26.61 2.15 -37.61
C GLY A 504 26.69 0.63 -37.65
N GLU A 505 25.55 -0.02 -37.42
CA GLU A 505 25.11 -1.21 -38.16
C GLU A 505 23.58 -1.26 -38.22
N ALA A 506 23.02 -1.86 -39.26
CA ALA A 506 21.61 -1.68 -39.60
C ALA A 506 20.67 -2.61 -38.83
N GLN A 507 19.83 -2.04 -37.95
CA GLN A 507 18.66 -2.71 -37.37
C GLN A 507 17.35 -2.03 -37.76
N ARG A 508 16.29 -2.83 -37.82
CA ARG A 508 14.97 -2.47 -38.38
C ARG A 508 14.30 -1.38 -37.51
N PRO A 509 13.54 -0.43 -38.10
CA PRO A 509 12.96 0.68 -37.34
C PRO A 509 11.95 0.19 -36.30
N GLY A 510 12.26 0.44 -35.02
CA GLY A 510 11.38 0.16 -33.89
C GLY A 510 10.31 1.24 -33.70
N ALA A 511 9.25 0.90 -32.96
CA ALA A 511 8.07 1.76 -32.75
C ALA A 511 8.38 3.16 -32.18
N ALA A 512 9.47 3.31 -31.43
CA ALA A 512 9.92 4.60 -30.90
C ALA A 512 10.13 5.66 -32.00
N GLN A 513 10.70 5.28 -33.15
CA GLN A 513 10.98 6.21 -34.25
C GLN A 513 9.70 6.67 -34.99
N VAL A 514 8.60 5.92 -34.84
CA VAL A 514 7.26 6.31 -35.29
C VAL A 514 6.63 7.25 -34.27
N ALA A 515 6.74 6.97 -32.98
CA ALA A 515 6.21 7.81 -31.91
C ALA A 515 6.87 9.20 -31.85
N GLU A 516 8.20 9.28 -31.97
CA GLU A 516 8.94 10.54 -31.92
C GLU A 516 8.54 11.50 -33.05
N ARG A 517 8.35 10.95 -34.27
CA ARG A 517 7.88 11.69 -35.45
C ARG A 517 6.42 12.13 -35.35
N ILE A 518 5.63 11.49 -34.48
CA ILE A 518 4.24 11.85 -34.16
C ILE A 518 4.22 12.97 -33.09
N VAL A 519 4.99 12.84 -32.00
CA VAL A 519 4.98 13.78 -30.86
C VAL A 519 5.43 15.19 -31.25
N VAL A 520 6.46 15.33 -32.10
CA VAL A 520 7.00 16.64 -32.54
C VAL A 520 5.95 17.52 -33.25
N ARG A 521 4.81 16.97 -33.69
CA ARG A 521 3.77 17.70 -34.43
C ARG A 521 2.74 18.44 -33.55
N TYR A 522 2.65 18.16 -32.25
CA TYR A 522 1.52 18.63 -31.41
C TYR A 522 1.66 20.00 -30.73
N LEU A 523 2.81 20.67 -30.83
CA LEU A 523 2.93 22.09 -30.43
C LEU A 523 2.40 23.03 -31.53
N ALA A 524 1.23 22.69 -32.10
CA ALA A 524 0.58 23.44 -33.15
C ALA A 524 -0.09 24.70 -32.59
N LYS A 525 0.20 25.86 -33.20
CA LYS A 525 -0.60 27.08 -32.99
C LYS A 525 -2.05 26.80 -33.42
N ARG A 526 -3.02 27.26 -32.64
CA ARG A 526 -4.47 27.06 -32.90
C ARG A 526 -4.83 27.29 -34.38
N ARG A 527 -5.26 26.24 -35.07
CA ARG A 527 -5.71 26.29 -36.46
C ARG A 527 -7.13 26.85 -36.50
N ARG A 528 -7.29 28.12 -36.89
CA ARG A 528 -8.61 28.74 -37.09
C ARG A 528 -9.39 28.00 -38.18
N LEU A 529 -10.69 27.82 -37.98
CA LEU A 529 -11.60 27.29 -39.00
C LEU A 529 -11.99 28.37 -40.02
N PRO A 530 -12.43 28.00 -41.23
CA PRO A 530 -13.04 28.93 -42.18
C PRO A 530 -14.37 29.49 -41.67
N ASP A 531 -14.66 30.75 -42.00
CA ASP A 531 -15.92 31.42 -41.64
C ASP A 531 -17.15 30.69 -42.21
N ARG A 532 -17.02 30.12 -43.41
CA ARG A 532 -17.98 29.21 -44.03
C ARG A 532 -17.36 27.82 -44.16
N ARG A 533 -17.87 26.85 -43.41
CA ARG A 533 -17.36 25.48 -43.29
C ARG A 533 -18.39 24.43 -43.67
N ARG A 534 -17.90 23.22 -43.95
CA ARG A 534 -18.72 22.01 -44.16
C ARG A 534 -18.92 21.27 -42.83
N GLY A 535 -19.76 20.25 -42.85
CA GLY A 535 -20.15 19.46 -41.68
C GLY A 535 -21.56 18.88 -41.86
N TYR A 536 -21.93 17.95 -40.99
CA TYR A 536 -23.25 17.33 -40.97
C TYR A 536 -23.99 17.60 -39.66
N THR A 537 -25.28 17.25 -39.63
CA THR A 537 -26.11 17.27 -38.41
C THR A 537 -26.78 15.91 -38.26
N GLN A 538 -26.33 15.12 -37.29
CA GLN A 538 -26.94 13.85 -36.94
C GLN A 538 -27.91 14.05 -35.79
N LYS A 539 -29.16 13.65 -36.00
CA LYS A 539 -30.19 13.57 -34.95
C LYS A 539 -30.31 12.12 -34.49
N ALA A 540 -30.30 11.89 -33.19
CA ALA A 540 -30.57 10.59 -32.61
C ALA A 540 -31.42 10.69 -31.34
N VAL A 541 -31.96 9.56 -30.91
CA VAL A 541 -32.60 9.39 -29.60
C VAL A 541 -31.84 8.31 -28.85
N VAL A 542 -31.12 8.66 -27.78
CA VAL A 542 -30.32 7.73 -26.96
C VAL A 542 -31.01 7.60 -25.61
N GLY A 543 -31.46 6.39 -25.25
CA GLY A 543 -32.13 6.17 -23.96
C GLY A 543 -33.40 7.01 -23.77
N GLY A 544 -34.09 7.36 -24.86
CA GLY A 544 -35.26 8.27 -24.85
C GLY A 544 -34.92 9.77 -24.97
N HIS A 545 -33.66 10.17 -24.84
CA HIS A 545 -33.22 11.56 -24.93
C HIS A 545 -32.83 11.98 -26.34
N LYS A 546 -33.30 13.14 -26.80
CA LYS A 546 -33.04 13.66 -28.16
C LYS A 546 -31.70 14.39 -28.20
N VAL A 547 -30.77 13.89 -28.99
CA VAL A 547 -29.42 14.44 -29.19
C VAL A 547 -29.27 14.89 -30.64
N PHE A 548 -28.73 16.09 -30.83
CA PHE A 548 -28.30 16.60 -32.13
C PHE A 548 -26.80 16.87 -32.07
N LEU A 549 -26.03 16.08 -32.81
CA LEU A 549 -24.61 16.28 -33.05
C LEU A 549 -24.44 17.10 -34.33
N ARG A 550 -23.81 18.27 -34.27
CA ARG A 550 -23.36 19.01 -35.46
C ARG A 550 -21.85 19.03 -35.53
N THR A 551 -21.28 18.91 -36.72
CA THR A 551 -19.84 19.00 -36.95
C THR A 551 -19.47 20.26 -37.73
N GLY A 552 -18.23 20.73 -37.54
CA GLY A 552 -17.59 21.74 -38.36
C GLY A 552 -16.23 21.25 -38.86
N GLU A 553 -16.03 21.26 -40.17
CA GLU A 553 -14.87 20.71 -40.86
C GLU A 553 -13.90 21.80 -41.35
N TYR A 554 -12.63 21.43 -41.48
CA TYR A 554 -11.65 22.18 -42.26
C TYR A 554 -11.82 21.91 -43.76
N ASP A 555 -11.21 22.74 -44.62
CA ASP A 555 -11.25 22.58 -46.08
C ASP A 555 -10.64 21.26 -46.60
N ASP A 556 -9.87 20.56 -45.75
CA ASP A 556 -9.28 19.24 -46.01
C ASP A 556 -10.16 18.07 -45.54
N GLY A 557 -11.37 18.33 -45.02
CA GLY A 557 -12.33 17.33 -44.56
C GLY A 557 -12.10 16.84 -43.11
N ASN A 558 -11.04 17.29 -42.43
CA ASN A 558 -10.84 16.93 -41.01
C ASN A 558 -11.82 17.67 -40.10
N LEU A 559 -12.28 17.00 -39.05
CA LEU A 559 -13.13 17.57 -38.00
C LEU A 559 -12.37 18.64 -37.20
N GLY A 560 -12.92 19.85 -37.10
CA GLY A 560 -12.37 20.97 -36.33
C GLY A 560 -13.22 21.41 -35.14
N GLU A 561 -14.53 21.12 -35.12
CA GLU A 561 -15.41 21.39 -33.99
C GLU A 561 -16.66 20.51 -33.96
N ILE A 562 -17.26 20.38 -32.78
CA ILE A 562 -18.53 19.69 -32.56
C ILE A 562 -19.48 20.53 -31.69
N PHE A 563 -20.78 20.36 -31.92
CA PHE A 563 -21.86 20.93 -31.09
C PHE A 563 -22.83 19.82 -30.67
N ILE A 564 -23.31 19.90 -29.43
CA ILE A 564 -24.23 18.93 -28.84
C ILE A 564 -25.45 19.68 -28.32
N ASP A 565 -26.55 19.64 -29.08
CA ASP A 565 -27.84 20.18 -28.65
C ASP A 565 -28.75 19.06 -28.13
N MET A 566 -29.48 19.33 -27.03
CA MET A 566 -30.43 18.41 -26.43
C MET A 566 -31.71 19.14 -25.99
N HIS A 567 -32.84 18.43 -25.94
CA HIS A 567 -34.15 19.00 -25.58
C HIS A 567 -34.89 18.21 -24.49
N LYS A 568 -35.31 18.96 -23.45
CA LYS A 568 -36.06 18.55 -22.24
C LYS A 568 -35.22 18.05 -21.05
N GLU A 569 -33.91 18.21 -21.09
CA GLU A 569 -33.01 17.95 -19.96
C GLU A 569 -32.91 19.14 -19.00
N GLY A 570 -32.46 18.88 -17.77
CA GLY A 570 -32.20 19.92 -16.78
C GLY A 570 -31.11 20.91 -17.24
N ALA A 571 -31.25 22.18 -16.87
CA ALA A 571 -30.37 23.26 -17.32
C ALA A 571 -28.88 22.99 -17.05
N ALA A 572 -28.55 22.37 -15.91
CA ALA A 572 -27.18 22.00 -15.55
C ALA A 572 -26.56 20.99 -16.53
N PHE A 573 -27.31 19.96 -16.93
CA PHE A 573 -26.83 18.93 -17.85
C PHE A 573 -26.58 19.50 -19.26
N ARG A 574 -27.52 20.33 -19.76
CA ARG A 574 -27.37 21.04 -21.04
C ARG A 574 -26.13 21.95 -21.05
N SER A 575 -25.89 22.70 -19.97
CA SER A 575 -24.70 23.54 -19.84
C SER A 575 -23.39 22.74 -19.80
N LEU A 576 -23.39 21.57 -19.14
CA LEU A 576 -22.24 20.67 -19.10
C LEU A 576 -21.92 20.09 -20.48
N MET A 577 -22.92 19.59 -21.22
CA MET A 577 -22.73 19.07 -22.58
C MET A 577 -22.22 20.14 -23.55
N ASN A 578 -22.71 21.37 -23.45
CA ASN A 578 -22.19 22.49 -24.25
C ASN A 578 -20.73 22.84 -23.88
N SER A 579 -20.40 22.89 -22.59
CA SER A 579 -19.02 23.15 -22.12
C SER A 579 -18.05 22.04 -22.57
N PHE A 580 -18.52 20.79 -22.57
CA PHE A 580 -17.78 19.64 -23.09
C PHE A 580 -17.53 19.74 -24.59
N ALA A 581 -18.56 20.04 -25.39
CA ALA A 581 -18.43 20.23 -26.84
C ALA A 581 -17.41 21.33 -27.21
N ILE A 582 -17.42 22.44 -26.45
CA ILE A 582 -16.44 23.53 -26.59
C ILE A 582 -15.01 23.03 -26.28
N ALA A 583 -14.81 22.27 -25.20
CA ALA A 583 -13.49 21.76 -24.82
C ALA A 583 -12.89 20.82 -25.89
N ILE A 584 -13.69 19.90 -26.43
CA ILE A 584 -13.26 19.00 -27.52
C ILE A 584 -12.91 19.80 -28.78
N SER A 585 -13.74 20.79 -29.13
CA SER A 585 -13.50 21.67 -30.29
C SER A 585 -12.21 22.48 -30.15
N ILE A 586 -11.90 23.00 -28.96
CA ILE A 586 -10.60 23.65 -28.69
C ILE A 586 -9.45 22.66 -28.85
N GLY A 587 -9.58 21.44 -28.33
CA GLY A 587 -8.57 20.39 -28.46
C GLY A 587 -8.24 20.05 -29.91
N LEU A 588 -9.27 19.80 -30.74
CA LEU A 588 -9.12 19.57 -32.18
C LEU A 588 -8.42 20.75 -32.87
N GLN A 589 -8.80 22.00 -32.54
CA GLN A 589 -8.19 23.20 -33.10
C GLN A 589 -6.74 23.44 -32.67
N HIS A 590 -6.32 22.90 -31.53
CA HIS A 590 -4.92 22.85 -31.08
C HIS A 590 -4.17 21.62 -31.61
N GLY A 591 -4.78 20.85 -32.51
CA GLY A 591 -4.15 19.74 -33.23
C GLY A 591 -4.23 18.39 -32.53
N VAL A 592 -4.97 18.24 -31.43
CA VAL A 592 -5.19 16.93 -30.81
C VAL A 592 -5.96 16.04 -31.78
N PRO A 593 -5.55 14.78 -32.06
CA PRO A 593 -6.24 13.93 -33.02
C PRO A 593 -7.61 13.51 -32.49
N LEU A 594 -8.59 13.41 -33.38
CA LEU A 594 -9.90 12.84 -33.06
C LEU A 594 -9.77 11.42 -32.48
N GLU A 595 -8.84 10.61 -33.01
CA GLU A 595 -8.48 9.28 -32.48
C GLU A 595 -8.27 9.27 -30.97
N LYS A 596 -7.57 10.27 -30.42
CA LYS A 596 -7.27 10.34 -28.98
C LYS A 596 -8.52 10.65 -28.14
N PHE A 597 -9.44 11.45 -28.66
CA PHE A 597 -10.72 11.66 -27.98
C PHE A 597 -11.64 10.44 -28.11
N VAL A 598 -11.66 9.78 -29.27
CA VAL A 598 -12.39 8.53 -29.50
C VAL A 598 -11.93 7.45 -28.53
N ASP A 599 -10.63 7.17 -28.45
CA ASP A 599 -10.06 6.16 -27.55
C ASP A 599 -10.33 6.46 -26.06
N GLN A 600 -10.42 7.75 -25.68
CA GLN A 600 -10.65 8.19 -24.30
C GLN A 600 -12.13 8.16 -23.87
N PHE A 601 -13.07 8.33 -24.80
CA PHE A 601 -14.49 8.55 -24.49
C PHE A 601 -15.45 7.44 -24.94
N LEU A 602 -15.00 6.53 -25.81
CA LEU A 602 -15.73 5.29 -26.11
C LEU A 602 -15.97 4.46 -24.83
N PHE A 603 -17.12 3.79 -24.78
CA PHE A 603 -17.58 2.96 -23.66
C PHE A 603 -17.75 3.69 -22.31
N SER A 604 -17.70 5.02 -22.29
CA SER A 604 -18.09 5.82 -21.12
C SER A 604 -19.53 5.50 -20.71
N ARG A 605 -19.76 5.30 -19.40
CA ARG A 605 -21.03 4.81 -18.85
C ARG A 605 -21.64 5.81 -17.87
N PHE A 606 -22.76 6.41 -18.25
CA PHE A 606 -23.62 7.23 -17.40
C PHE A 606 -24.96 7.45 -18.12
N GLU A 607 -26.00 7.88 -17.42
CA GLU A 607 -27.30 8.19 -18.01
C GLU A 607 -27.30 9.56 -18.70
N PRO A 608 -27.97 9.73 -19.87
CA PRO A 608 -28.78 8.74 -20.58
C PRO A 608 -27.99 7.68 -21.36
N ASN A 609 -28.46 6.43 -21.31
CA ASN A 609 -27.91 5.28 -22.03
C ASN A 609 -29.02 4.35 -22.55
N GLY A 610 -28.68 3.40 -23.41
CA GLY A 610 -29.61 2.39 -23.94
C GLY A 610 -29.78 2.45 -25.46
N MET A 611 -31.01 2.15 -25.92
CA MET A 611 -31.34 2.06 -27.35
C MET A 611 -31.14 3.39 -28.06
N VAL A 612 -30.57 3.32 -29.27
CA VAL A 612 -30.30 4.45 -30.16
C VAL A 612 -31.24 4.37 -31.37
N MET A 613 -32.10 5.37 -31.53
CA MET A 613 -33.00 5.51 -32.68
C MET A 613 -32.60 6.70 -33.54
N GLY A 614 -32.80 6.60 -34.86
CA GLY A 614 -32.43 7.65 -35.82
C GLY A 614 -30.97 7.63 -36.27
N ASN A 615 -30.19 6.61 -35.87
CA ASN A 615 -28.89 6.30 -36.43
C ASN A 615 -28.96 4.94 -37.16
N GLU A 616 -28.38 4.86 -38.36
CA GLU A 616 -28.44 3.67 -39.21
C GLU A 616 -27.47 2.57 -38.73
N ARG A 617 -26.30 2.94 -38.20
CA ARG A 617 -25.19 2.05 -37.86
C ARG A 617 -25.08 1.73 -36.36
N ILE A 618 -25.43 2.67 -35.49
CA ILE A 618 -25.36 2.50 -34.02
C ILE A 618 -26.77 2.30 -33.46
N LYS A 619 -27.03 1.14 -32.84
CA LYS A 619 -28.34 0.78 -32.26
C LYS A 619 -28.40 0.80 -30.74
N MET A 620 -27.25 0.76 -30.06
CA MET A 620 -27.12 0.81 -28.60
C MET A 620 -25.90 1.65 -28.21
N ALA A 621 -25.98 2.38 -27.10
CA ALA A 621 -24.85 3.13 -26.53
C ALA A 621 -24.88 3.12 -24.99
N THR A 622 -23.69 3.16 -24.36
CA THR A 622 -23.56 3.14 -22.89
C THR A 622 -23.61 4.53 -22.24
N SER A 623 -23.55 5.59 -23.06
CA SER A 623 -23.89 6.97 -22.71
C SER A 623 -24.07 7.79 -23.99
N ILE A 624 -24.51 9.05 -23.86
CA ILE A 624 -24.52 10.01 -24.98
C ILE A 624 -23.11 10.33 -25.49
N ILE A 625 -22.10 10.38 -24.61
CA ILE A 625 -20.71 10.63 -25.02
C ILE A 625 -20.15 9.44 -25.80
N ASP A 626 -20.40 8.20 -25.33
CA ASP A 626 -20.08 6.97 -26.07
C ASP A 626 -20.73 6.96 -27.46
N TYR A 627 -22.02 7.30 -27.57
CA TYR A 627 -22.71 7.44 -28.85
C TYR A 627 -22.02 8.46 -29.79
N ILE A 628 -21.70 9.65 -29.28
CA ILE A 628 -21.11 10.73 -30.09
C ILE A 628 -19.73 10.33 -30.61
N PHE A 629 -18.82 9.85 -29.75
CA PHE A 629 -17.48 9.48 -30.19
C PHE A 629 -17.48 8.26 -31.10
N ARG A 630 -18.44 7.35 -30.93
CA ARG A 630 -18.65 6.25 -31.86
C ARG A 630 -19.10 6.72 -33.24
N GLU A 631 -20.04 7.66 -33.31
CA GLU A 631 -20.48 8.24 -34.59
C GLU A 631 -19.37 9.04 -35.28
N LEU A 632 -18.55 9.77 -34.51
CA LEU A 632 -17.38 10.48 -35.05
C LEU A 632 -16.29 9.50 -35.53
N ALA A 633 -16.06 8.40 -34.81
CA ALA A 633 -15.09 7.38 -35.19
C ALA A 633 -15.46 6.66 -36.49
N ILE A 634 -16.74 6.33 -36.68
CA ILE A 634 -17.19 5.68 -37.91
C ILE A 634 -17.07 6.65 -39.10
N ASN A 635 -17.52 7.91 -38.98
CA ASN A 635 -17.52 8.85 -40.12
C ASN A 635 -16.14 9.42 -40.48
N TYR A 636 -15.29 9.74 -39.50
CA TYR A 636 -14.00 10.44 -39.76
C TYR A 636 -12.78 9.53 -39.67
N LEU A 637 -12.86 8.37 -38.99
CA LEU A 637 -11.73 7.44 -38.82
C LEU A 637 -11.93 6.09 -39.52
N GLY A 638 -13.12 5.84 -40.11
CA GLY A 638 -13.43 4.57 -40.78
C GLY A 638 -13.46 3.36 -39.83
N ARG A 639 -13.71 3.57 -38.52
CA ARG A 639 -13.80 2.49 -37.52
C ARG A 639 -15.15 1.76 -37.58
N GLU A 640 -15.37 1.04 -38.68
CA GLU A 640 -16.59 0.26 -38.94
C GLU A 640 -16.82 -0.86 -37.90
N GLU A 641 -15.78 -1.33 -37.20
CA GLU A 641 -15.90 -2.33 -36.12
C GLU A 641 -16.72 -1.85 -34.91
N LEU A 642 -17.02 -0.56 -34.85
CA LEU A 642 -17.89 0.06 -33.84
C LEU A 642 -19.37 0.13 -34.27
N ALA A 643 -19.68 -0.15 -35.53
CA ALA A 643 -21.05 -0.24 -36.02
C ALA A 643 -21.70 -1.55 -35.54
N HIS A 644 -23.01 -1.48 -35.23
CA HIS A 644 -23.81 -2.68 -34.93
C HIS A 644 -24.50 -3.26 -36.17
N VAL A 645 -24.50 -2.52 -37.28
CA VAL A 645 -25.07 -2.87 -38.58
C VAL A 645 -24.01 -2.51 -39.62
N SER A 646 -23.63 -3.46 -40.49
CA SER A 646 -22.59 -3.25 -41.50
C SER A 646 -23.14 -2.53 -42.74
N GLU A 647 -22.27 -2.00 -43.59
CA GLU A 647 -22.71 -1.45 -44.88
C GLU A 647 -23.31 -2.52 -45.82
N GLU A 648 -22.96 -3.80 -45.65
CA GLU A 648 -23.52 -4.89 -46.46
C GLU A 648 -24.98 -5.18 -46.07
N ASP A 649 -25.34 -5.04 -44.79
CA ASP A 649 -26.71 -5.19 -44.28
C ASP A 649 -27.66 -4.06 -44.75
N LEU A 650 -27.11 -2.93 -45.21
CA LEU A 650 -27.87 -1.78 -45.72
C LEU A 650 -28.12 -1.86 -47.24
N ARG A 651 -27.51 -2.83 -47.95
CA ARG A 651 -27.69 -3.02 -49.40
C ARG A 651 -29.04 -3.68 -49.68
N HIS A 652 -29.81 -3.10 -50.61
CA HIS A 652 -31.20 -3.47 -50.92
C HIS A 652 -31.40 -4.87 -51.57
N ASP A 653 -30.34 -5.65 -51.78
CA ASP A 653 -30.38 -6.84 -52.64
C ASP A 653 -30.43 -8.17 -51.86
N THR A 654 -30.43 -8.13 -50.52
CA THR A 654 -30.33 -9.32 -49.64
C THR A 654 -31.71 -9.78 -49.13
N LEU A 655 -32.48 -10.45 -49.98
CA LEU A 655 -33.85 -10.91 -49.68
C LEU A 655 -33.94 -12.06 -48.64
N GLY A 656 -34.82 -11.89 -47.64
CA GLY A 656 -35.13 -12.92 -46.64
C GLY A 656 -36.35 -12.56 -45.77
N SER A 657 -37.55 -12.64 -46.34
CA SER A 657 -38.82 -12.19 -45.74
C SER A 657 -39.11 -12.66 -44.31
N ARG A 658 -39.54 -11.73 -43.44
CA ARG A 658 -40.48 -12.00 -42.34
C ARG A 658 -41.21 -10.72 -41.90
N ASP A 659 -42.51 -10.87 -41.72
CA ASP A 659 -43.54 -9.83 -41.53
C ASP A 659 -43.18 -8.73 -40.52
N GLU A 660 -43.09 -7.48 -40.98
CA GLU A 660 -43.29 -6.30 -40.12
C GLU A 660 -44.80 -5.96 -40.07
N PRO A 661 -45.36 -5.63 -38.89
CA PRO A 661 -46.75 -5.23 -38.78
C PRO A 661 -46.97 -3.81 -39.31
N GLU A 662 -47.64 -3.72 -40.45
CA GLU A 662 -48.11 -2.50 -41.09
C GLU A 662 -49.01 -1.67 -40.14
N TYR A 663 -48.69 -0.40 -39.91
CA TYR A 663 -49.61 0.55 -39.26
C TYR A 663 -49.63 1.94 -39.92
N ILE A 664 -50.53 2.03 -40.92
CA ILE A 664 -51.40 3.18 -41.25
C ILE A 664 -50.72 4.52 -41.57
N GLU A 665 -50.71 4.86 -42.87
CA GLU A 665 -50.71 6.25 -43.34
C GLU A 665 -52.04 6.95 -43.00
N GLU A 666 -52.00 8.05 -42.24
CA GLU A 666 -52.97 9.18 -42.26
C GLU A 666 -52.31 10.40 -41.59
N GLN A 667 -52.39 11.66 -42.04
CA GLN A 667 -52.91 12.28 -43.26
C GLN A 667 -52.13 13.59 -43.50
N GLN A 668 -52.01 14.04 -44.76
CA GLN A 668 -51.53 15.40 -45.06
C GLN A 668 -52.61 16.44 -44.75
N PHE A 669 -52.30 17.45 -43.91
CA PHE A 669 -53.11 18.67 -43.83
C PHE A 669 -52.33 19.88 -44.38
N ILE A 670 -52.50 20.12 -45.67
CA ILE A 670 -52.13 21.38 -46.30
C ILE A 670 -53.24 22.40 -46.00
N ARG A 671 -52.89 23.51 -45.32
CA ARG A 671 -53.70 24.73 -45.31
C ARG A 671 -52.81 25.90 -45.72
N PRO A 672 -53.08 26.57 -46.86
CA PRO A 672 -52.34 27.75 -47.27
C PRO A 672 -52.83 28.97 -46.48
N LEU A 673 -51.92 29.81 -46.00
CA LEU A 673 -52.24 31.20 -45.68
C LEU A 673 -51.18 32.15 -46.24
N ILE A 674 -51.71 33.23 -46.82
CA ILE A 674 -51.10 34.17 -47.75
C ILE A 674 -50.07 35.11 -47.07
N VAL A 675 -49.15 35.62 -47.89
CA VAL A 675 -48.05 36.55 -47.58
C VAL A 675 -48.52 37.96 -47.20
N SER A 676 -47.87 38.57 -46.19
CA SER A 676 -47.49 40.01 -46.08
C SER A 676 -46.89 40.28 -44.69
N ASP A 677 -46.00 41.25 -44.44
CA ASP A 677 -45.03 42.02 -45.26
C ASP A 677 -44.13 42.78 -44.25
N SER A 678 -42.88 43.14 -44.59
CA SER A 678 -41.96 44.05 -43.84
C SER A 678 -41.57 43.66 -42.39
N SER A 679 -40.42 44.01 -41.81
CA SER A 679 -39.21 44.68 -42.32
C SER A 679 -37.99 44.34 -41.43
N LEU A 680 -36.80 44.52 -42.01
CA LEU A 680 -35.49 44.68 -41.37
C LEU A 680 -35.50 45.91 -40.40
N ASP A 681 -34.56 46.21 -39.49
CA ASP A 681 -33.11 45.94 -39.44
C ASP A 681 -32.48 46.31 -38.05
N VAL A 682 -31.26 45.81 -37.79
CA VAL A 682 -30.08 46.43 -37.09
C VAL A 682 -30.09 46.85 -35.59
N ASP A 683 -28.91 46.66 -34.98
CA ASP A 683 -28.43 46.97 -33.62
C ASP A 683 -28.46 48.46 -33.17
N SER A 684 -28.49 48.71 -31.85
CA SER A 684 -27.45 49.51 -31.14
C SER A 684 -27.65 49.66 -29.60
N TYR A 685 -26.63 49.25 -28.83
CA TYR A 685 -25.98 49.85 -27.63
C TYR A 685 -26.72 50.72 -26.56
N GLU A 686 -26.40 50.40 -25.28
CA GLU A 686 -26.15 51.29 -24.09
C GLU A 686 -27.25 52.25 -23.55
N VAL A 687 -27.33 52.70 -22.28
CA VAL A 687 -26.92 52.36 -20.88
C VAL A 687 -27.39 53.56 -20.00
N GLU A 688 -27.78 53.35 -18.73
CA GLU A 688 -28.04 54.38 -17.68
C GLU A 688 -29.19 55.43 -17.90
N ALA A 689 -29.70 56.21 -16.93
CA ALA A 689 -29.99 56.02 -15.48
C ALA A 689 -30.84 57.22 -14.94
N HIS A 690 -31.25 57.17 -13.65
CA HIS A 690 -31.99 58.19 -12.86
C HIS A 690 -33.51 58.36 -13.12
N GLY A 691 -34.37 58.66 -12.12
CA GLY A 691 -34.16 58.66 -10.66
C GLY A 691 -35.21 59.43 -9.82
N GLY A 692 -35.83 58.78 -8.81
CA GLY A 692 -36.59 59.39 -7.69
C GLY A 692 -38.01 59.90 -8.01
N ALA A 693 -38.95 60.13 -7.07
CA ALA A 693 -39.07 59.89 -5.61
C ALA A 693 -40.53 60.24 -5.18
N SER A 694 -41.15 59.85 -4.05
CA SER A 694 -40.93 58.80 -3.02
C SER A 694 -42.11 58.80 -2.01
N SER A 695 -42.69 57.65 -1.64
CA SER A 695 -43.55 57.49 -0.43
C SER A 695 -43.62 56.02 0.03
N GLY A 696 -43.69 55.78 1.34
CA GLY A 696 -43.83 54.42 1.93
C GLY A 696 -44.85 54.46 3.09
N PRO A 697 -44.81 53.52 4.06
CA PRO A 697 -44.07 52.26 4.13
C PRO A 697 -44.95 51.02 4.45
N HIS A 698 -44.47 49.79 4.16
CA HIS A 698 -44.43 48.62 5.07
C HIS A 698 -44.32 47.24 4.37
N LEU A 699 -43.58 46.34 5.03
CA LEU A 699 -43.65 44.87 4.97
C LEU A 699 -43.27 44.14 3.66
N LEU A 700 -41.97 43.83 3.56
CA LEU A 700 -41.47 42.73 2.73
C LEU A 700 -41.60 41.40 3.49
N SER A 701 -42.30 40.43 2.90
CA SER A 701 -42.22 39.01 3.31
C SER A 701 -41.01 38.38 2.62
N SER A 702 -40.02 37.97 3.42
CA SER A 702 -38.81 37.30 2.93
C SER A 702 -39.07 35.84 2.53
N ALA A 703 -38.34 35.36 1.53
CA ALA A 703 -38.40 33.97 1.07
C ALA A 703 -38.03 32.97 2.18
N SER A 704 -38.64 31.78 2.15
CA SER A 704 -38.63 30.83 3.26
C SER A 704 -37.27 30.14 3.52
N PRO A 705 -36.96 29.72 4.76
CA PRO A 705 -35.60 29.35 5.20
C PRO A 705 -35.15 27.93 4.83
N VAL A 706 -35.93 27.21 4.00
CA VAL A 706 -35.81 25.75 3.86
C VAL A 706 -34.58 25.32 3.03
N ARG A 707 -34.02 26.21 2.19
CA ARG A 707 -32.86 25.89 1.35
C ARG A 707 -31.53 25.92 2.12
N ASP A 708 -31.34 26.88 3.01
CA ASP A 708 -30.06 27.03 3.74
C ASP A 708 -29.84 25.90 4.76
N VAL A 709 -30.91 25.44 5.43
CA VAL A 709 -30.85 24.34 6.41
C VAL A 709 -30.30 23.06 5.79
N ARG A 710 -30.66 22.74 4.54
CA ARG A 710 -30.19 21.52 3.87
C ARG A 710 -28.73 21.62 3.43
N ILE A 711 -28.25 22.80 3.06
CA ILE A 711 -26.83 23.04 2.73
C ILE A 711 -25.98 22.94 3.99
N GLN A 712 -26.40 23.59 5.09
CA GLN A 712 -25.68 23.52 6.35
C GLN A 712 -25.61 22.09 6.90
N ALA A 713 -26.70 21.32 6.82
CA ALA A 713 -26.72 19.93 7.25
C ALA A 713 -25.73 19.02 6.48
N VAL A 714 -25.51 19.26 5.18
CA VAL A 714 -24.51 18.54 4.37
C VAL A 714 -23.09 18.92 4.77
N LEU A 715 -22.82 20.21 5.01
CA LEU A 715 -21.52 20.69 5.46
C LEU A 715 -21.18 20.17 6.87
N ASP A 716 -22.14 20.23 7.80
CA ASP A 716 -21.97 19.74 9.17
C ASP A 716 -21.83 18.21 9.22
N ALA A 717 -22.39 17.47 8.25
CA ALA A 717 -22.21 16.02 8.12
C ALA A 717 -20.79 15.68 7.63
N ARG A 718 -20.31 16.39 6.59
CA ARG A 718 -18.94 16.24 6.07
C ARG A 718 -17.87 16.64 7.08
N ALA A 719 -18.10 17.71 7.84
CA ALA A 719 -17.23 18.10 8.94
C ALA A 719 -17.16 17.06 10.08
N ARG A 720 -18.13 16.13 10.14
CA ARG A 720 -18.18 15.01 11.10
C ARG A 720 -17.77 13.66 10.47
N GLY A 721 -17.21 13.66 9.26
CA GLY A 721 -16.68 12.45 8.60
C GLY A 721 -17.72 11.61 7.84
N TYR A 722 -18.93 12.12 7.62
CA TYR A 722 -19.94 11.47 6.78
C TYR A 722 -19.87 11.98 5.33
N GLU A 723 -20.33 11.20 4.35
CA GLU A 723 -20.24 11.56 2.92
C GLU A 723 -21.10 12.79 2.55
N GLY A 724 -22.07 13.13 3.40
CA GLY A 724 -23.01 14.24 3.24
C GLY A 724 -24.30 13.87 2.51
N ASP A 725 -24.45 12.59 2.15
CA ASP A 725 -25.69 12.05 1.60
C ASP A 725 -26.71 11.76 2.71
N ALA A 726 -27.99 11.97 2.40
CA ALA A 726 -29.09 11.59 3.29
C ALA A 726 -29.43 10.11 3.08
N CYS A 727 -29.65 9.38 4.17
CA CYS A 727 -30.21 8.03 4.11
C CYS A 727 -31.62 8.06 3.48
N ASP A 728 -31.85 7.26 2.43
CA ASP A 728 -33.15 7.21 1.75
C ASP A 728 -34.29 6.68 2.64
N GLU A 729 -33.99 5.86 3.66
CA GLU A 729 -35.01 5.33 4.58
C GLU A 729 -35.34 6.28 5.75
N CYS A 730 -34.33 6.80 6.45
CA CYS A 730 -34.53 7.58 7.69
C CYS A 730 -34.23 9.08 7.57
N GLY A 731 -33.71 9.54 6.42
CA GLY A 731 -33.35 10.94 6.17
C GLY A 731 -32.12 11.45 6.93
N ALA A 732 -31.46 10.62 7.75
CA ALA A 732 -30.27 11.03 8.51
C ALA A 732 -29.05 11.22 7.60
N MET A 733 -28.30 12.30 7.80
CA MET A 733 -27.05 12.62 7.09
C MET A 733 -25.83 11.84 7.62
N THR A 734 -26.06 10.66 8.20
CA THR A 734 -25.05 9.81 8.85
C THR A 734 -24.63 8.64 7.96
N MET A 735 -24.55 8.90 6.66
CA MET A 735 -24.12 7.92 5.65
C MET A 735 -22.58 7.82 5.64
N VAL A 736 -22.07 6.62 5.89
CA VAL A 736 -20.64 6.28 5.79
C VAL A 736 -20.40 5.33 4.62
N ARG A 737 -19.24 5.43 3.98
CA ARG A 737 -18.84 4.55 2.89
C ARG A 737 -18.50 3.15 3.41
N ASN A 738 -19.04 2.13 2.76
CA ASN A 738 -18.81 0.72 3.04
C ASN A 738 -18.62 -0.02 1.72
N GLY A 739 -17.36 -0.13 1.28
CA GLY A 739 -17.00 -0.59 -0.07
C GLY A 739 -17.55 0.34 -1.16
N SER A 740 -18.24 -0.23 -2.15
CA SER A 740 -18.91 0.51 -3.23
C SER A 740 -20.26 1.11 -2.86
N CYS A 741 -20.76 0.88 -1.64
CA CYS A 741 -22.07 1.35 -1.17
C CYS A 741 -21.92 2.31 0.03
N LEU A 742 -23.02 2.97 0.38
CA LEU A 742 -23.16 3.72 1.62
C LEU A 742 -23.95 2.91 2.65
N LYS A 743 -23.66 3.10 3.93
CA LYS A 743 -24.41 2.55 5.06
C LYS A 743 -24.84 3.68 6.00
N CYS A 744 -26.10 3.70 6.40
CA CYS A 744 -26.58 4.64 7.40
C CYS A 744 -26.19 4.18 8.80
N VAL A 745 -25.45 5.00 9.55
CA VAL A 745 -25.13 4.71 10.97
C VAL A 745 -26.37 4.84 11.86
N SER A 746 -27.36 5.66 11.48
CA SER A 746 -28.56 5.91 12.31
C SER A 746 -29.67 4.86 12.20
N CYS A 747 -29.84 4.16 11.05
CA CYS A 747 -30.83 3.09 10.91
C CYS A 747 -30.29 1.76 10.35
N GLY A 748 -29.01 1.70 9.95
CA GLY A 748 -28.35 0.48 9.50
C GLY A 748 -28.57 0.11 8.02
N SER A 749 -29.45 0.79 7.29
CA SER A 749 -29.73 0.53 5.88
C SER A 749 -28.54 0.81 4.97
N THR A 750 -28.49 0.14 3.81
CA THR A 750 -27.39 0.26 2.83
C THR A 750 -27.91 0.67 1.46
N SER A 751 -27.11 1.43 0.70
CA SER A 751 -27.47 1.92 -0.63
C SER A 751 -27.29 0.88 -1.76
N GLY A 752 -27.47 -0.41 -1.46
CA GLY A 752 -27.41 -1.48 -2.47
C GLY A 752 -26.39 -2.61 -2.27
N CYS A 753 -25.77 -2.74 -1.09
CA CYS A 753 -24.92 -3.89 -0.74
C CYS A 753 -25.62 -4.71 0.35
N SER A 754 -25.90 -5.98 0.06
CA SER A 754 -26.50 -6.96 0.99
C SER A 754 -25.46 -7.59 1.91
#